data_AF-A0A369K5X4-F1
#
_entry.id   AF-A0A369K5X4-F1
#
_cell.length_a   1.000
_cell.length_b   1.000
_cell.length_c   1.000
_cell.angle_alpha   90.00
_cell.angle_beta   90.00
_cell.angle_gamma   90.00
#
_symmetry.space_group_name_H-M   'P 1'
#
loop_
_entity.id
_entity.type
_entity.pdbx_description
1 polymer ?
#
loop_
_entity_poly.entity_id
_entity_poly.type
_entity_poly.pdbx_seq_one_letter_code
_entity_poly.pdbx_strand_id
1 'polypeptide(L)'
;MIAEVLLVLAGHSSSLFPVDHTLHPSFAPLLHPGEQQCLESLGLIAFRYRKIKGACNRLSQSTSRSICALCATLNHILRNEYEALVVETEAKVLRRDASLVASGSFVPLSSIRATFSEWDAPLTALASLVDELESEKHWRPGPLIDLLLTRSHTGVHRVADILSRLSVAVQSVWRTQLTAFLVHGTVSQVDPLASEQYAILGGSIPSCVSAQSRDSIAYVGRAIGTVKAAKWQKQLPRSLTSEHTTLLETVLPEDQHAFDLVVSQIRTNVSEWLWLNVLTQKDVEDAVESLANYFLLRNGEFSLSVIREIERLKVSRLTIRSGPTSMIREQDLNLALLRASLGTTAQHDPALAHLRFSLPSGPLRPLLPSLASAAAPTSSPTSHAAPGTIDPQLFSSHLLGTQLALTYSVTWPLDLFLHSADLSAYANLFSYLSALRKTHTRVHGCWTSLSNAQRARRRWTGLGEGGTAEDLELRSRSLRCGWGIVRDMEWFLDTLLSYIMMDVVDVEFRKLKGILSQKAHDSLPARETTIPLSSSDLQSTVKLPASGSSASNSSSSHLDFTTLRAIHTTYLDRLLTGCLLTNPALTSVIRLILDICERFVAQVERWGGDVLPALLFEGSIRGGDEGVGAMVKERWLVVAEINETLQNALDSFFEQLSLSISQQPFSAAADASKSILMNASMANQTTFNLSRGGKGLDGGVGEVRRHVERLLLRLDFNGAFSTRRERKTGGQNILAEEYTPRLIGAANTLEHRVFIEQNGSVVSSFHDIPLFADQNNGIFNMIVEVPRWTNAKMEISKEEAFNPIKQDIKKGRLRYVRNCFPHHGYIWNYGAFPQTWEDPTQSHAETKAKGDNDPLDVCEIGEQVGYVGQVKQVKVLGIMALLDEGETDWKVIVVDVQDPLASKLNDIEDVERHLPGLIRATNEWFRIYKIPDGKPENTFAFSGEAKNKKYATEIIHECHESWRRLITGESPARTPSYDLSIRNITIQNSPGFVRRDDPAYTSIPADSRKPPAPVDPSVSKWFYISSAQV
;
A
#
# COMPACT_ATOMS: atom_id res chain seq x y z
N MET A 1 -55.44 -63.89 -22.08
CA MET A 1 -54.68 -63.26 -20.97
C MET A 1 -53.23 -63.00 -21.37
N ILE A 2 -52.40 -64.01 -21.66
CA ILE A 2 -50.98 -63.78 -22.00
C ILE A 2 -50.79 -62.89 -23.23
N ALA A 3 -51.57 -63.09 -24.30
CA ALA A 3 -51.54 -62.22 -25.48
C ALA A 3 -51.87 -60.76 -25.12
N GLU A 4 -52.88 -60.52 -24.28
CA GLU A 4 -53.23 -59.19 -23.76
C GLU A 4 -52.11 -58.58 -22.92
N VAL A 5 -51.45 -59.37 -22.08
CA VAL A 5 -50.31 -58.91 -21.25
C VAL A 5 -49.14 -58.47 -22.14
N LEU A 6 -48.80 -59.23 -23.17
CA LEU A 6 -47.76 -58.84 -24.13
C LEU A 6 -48.14 -57.58 -24.93
N LEU A 7 -49.42 -57.46 -25.30
CA LEU A 7 -49.95 -56.27 -25.98
C LEU A 7 -49.84 -55.01 -25.09
N VAL A 8 -50.15 -55.15 -23.80
CA VAL A 8 -50.01 -54.08 -22.79
C VAL A 8 -48.56 -53.70 -22.57
N LEU A 9 -47.65 -54.68 -22.47
CA LEU A 9 -46.20 -54.45 -22.37
C LEU A 9 -45.63 -53.75 -23.61
N ALA A 10 -46.19 -53.98 -24.80
CA ALA A 10 -45.86 -53.23 -26.02
C ALA A 10 -46.41 -51.79 -26.02
N GLY A 11 -47.19 -51.39 -25.01
CA GLY A 11 -47.73 -50.03 -24.83
C GLY A 11 -49.16 -49.82 -25.29
N HIS A 12 -49.88 -50.88 -25.68
CA HIS A 12 -51.30 -50.78 -26.06
C HIS A 12 -52.23 -50.75 -24.85
N SER A 13 -53.38 -50.10 -24.98
CA SER A 13 -54.45 -50.17 -23.98
C SER A 13 -55.17 -51.51 -24.04
N SER A 14 -55.53 -52.07 -22.88
CA SER A 14 -56.31 -53.30 -22.76
C SER A 14 -57.41 -53.12 -21.70
N SER A 15 -58.52 -53.83 -21.88
CA SER A 15 -59.59 -53.92 -20.88
C SER A 15 -59.17 -54.63 -19.58
N LEU A 16 -58.00 -55.28 -19.57
CA LEU A 16 -57.45 -55.94 -18.37
C LEU A 16 -57.11 -54.94 -17.26
N PHE A 17 -56.66 -53.73 -17.65
CA PHE A 17 -56.25 -52.64 -16.74
C PHE A 17 -57.02 -51.35 -17.08
N PRO A 18 -58.24 -51.16 -16.53
CA PRO A 18 -59.08 -50.01 -16.84
C PRO A 18 -58.53 -48.69 -16.28
N VAL A 19 -57.81 -48.73 -15.16
CA VAL A 19 -57.19 -47.56 -14.51
C VAL A 19 -55.75 -47.88 -14.15
N ASP A 20 -54.82 -47.10 -14.71
CA ASP A 20 -53.36 -47.18 -14.54
C ASP A 20 -52.77 -48.59 -14.73
N HIS A 21 -52.60 -49.32 -13.63
CA HIS A 21 -52.04 -50.67 -13.53
C HIS A 21 -52.90 -51.61 -12.67
N THR A 22 -54.06 -51.14 -12.20
CA THR A 22 -54.96 -51.93 -11.33
C THR A 22 -55.80 -52.88 -12.17
N LEU A 23 -55.89 -54.14 -11.72
CA LEU A 23 -56.64 -55.17 -12.44
C LEU A 23 -58.14 -54.88 -12.38
N HIS A 24 -58.87 -55.10 -13.47
CA HIS A 24 -60.33 -54.96 -13.46
C HIS A 24 -60.97 -55.86 -12.38
N PRO A 25 -61.88 -55.34 -11.53
CA PRO A 25 -62.46 -56.09 -10.41
C PRO A 25 -63.12 -57.42 -10.82
N SER A 26 -63.66 -57.49 -12.03
CA SER A 26 -64.27 -58.71 -12.59
C SER A 26 -63.29 -59.88 -12.83
N PHE A 27 -61.98 -59.62 -12.94
CA PHE A 27 -60.99 -60.69 -13.11
C PHE A 27 -60.36 -61.15 -11.79
N ALA A 28 -60.47 -60.35 -10.72
CA ALA A 28 -59.90 -60.69 -9.41
C ALA A 28 -60.42 -62.03 -8.82
N PRO A 29 -61.71 -62.41 -8.95
CA PRO A 29 -62.20 -63.71 -8.46
C PRO A 29 -61.70 -64.93 -9.25
N LEU A 30 -61.14 -64.72 -10.44
CA LEU A 30 -60.75 -65.79 -11.38
C LEU A 30 -59.27 -66.17 -11.26
N LEU A 31 -58.51 -65.48 -10.42
CA LEU A 31 -57.05 -65.57 -10.34
C LEU A 31 -56.62 -65.85 -8.91
N HIS A 32 -55.52 -66.60 -8.77
CA HIS A 32 -54.88 -66.73 -7.47
C HIS A 32 -54.29 -65.37 -7.04
N PRO A 33 -54.25 -65.01 -5.74
CA PRO A 33 -53.70 -63.74 -5.28
C PRO A 33 -52.27 -63.44 -5.78
N GLY A 34 -51.42 -64.48 -5.89
CA GLY A 34 -50.08 -64.34 -6.47
C GLY A 34 -50.08 -64.03 -7.98
N GLU A 35 -51.06 -64.55 -8.73
CA GLU A 35 -51.21 -64.24 -10.17
C GLU A 35 -51.74 -62.83 -10.38
N GLN A 36 -52.67 -62.38 -9.52
CA GLN A 36 -53.11 -60.99 -9.49
C GLN A 36 -51.93 -60.04 -9.27
N GLN A 37 -51.08 -60.33 -8.27
CA GLN A 37 -49.89 -59.52 -8.00
C GLN A 37 -48.89 -59.52 -9.17
N CYS A 38 -48.72 -60.66 -9.86
CA CYS A 38 -47.87 -60.73 -11.05
C CYS A 38 -48.41 -59.87 -12.20
N LEU A 39 -49.74 -59.90 -12.43
CA LEU A 39 -50.39 -59.09 -13.45
C LEU A 39 -50.31 -57.60 -13.13
N GLU A 40 -50.62 -57.18 -11.91
CA GLU A 40 -50.51 -55.77 -11.48
C GLU A 40 -49.06 -55.27 -11.59
N SER A 41 -48.07 -56.11 -11.26
CA SER A 41 -46.67 -55.75 -11.42
C SER A 41 -46.24 -55.60 -12.88
N LEU A 42 -46.68 -56.49 -13.78
CA LEU A 42 -46.46 -56.34 -15.23
C LEU A 42 -47.21 -55.13 -15.80
N GLY A 43 -48.41 -54.86 -15.30
CA GLY A 43 -49.20 -53.67 -15.61
C GLY A 43 -48.48 -52.39 -15.18
N LEU A 44 -47.79 -52.39 -14.04
CA LEU A 44 -47.00 -51.25 -13.57
C LEU A 44 -45.80 -50.95 -14.48
N ILE A 45 -45.10 -51.98 -14.97
CA ILE A 45 -44.00 -51.85 -15.95
C ILE A 45 -44.55 -51.21 -17.24
N ALA A 46 -45.64 -51.74 -17.78
CA ALA A 46 -46.28 -51.22 -18.98
C ALA A 46 -46.78 -49.77 -18.82
N PHE A 47 -47.38 -49.46 -17.67
CA PHE A 47 -47.83 -48.12 -17.33
C PHE A 47 -46.68 -47.11 -17.35
N ARG A 48 -45.55 -47.44 -16.69
CA ARG A 48 -44.34 -46.60 -16.67
C ARG A 48 -43.76 -46.41 -18.06
N TYR A 49 -43.65 -47.48 -18.85
CA TYR A 49 -43.19 -47.40 -20.24
C TYR A 49 -44.07 -46.46 -21.08
N ARG A 50 -45.40 -46.62 -21.02
CA ARG A 50 -46.35 -45.76 -21.73
C ARG A 50 -46.26 -44.29 -21.28
N LYS A 51 -46.09 -44.06 -19.97
CA LYS A 51 -45.89 -42.72 -19.40
C LYS A 51 -44.63 -42.06 -19.97
N ILE A 52 -43.50 -42.76 -19.93
CA ILE A 52 -42.21 -42.27 -20.45
C ILE A 52 -42.31 -41.98 -21.95
N LYS A 53 -42.83 -42.93 -22.75
CA LYS A 53 -42.97 -42.75 -24.20
C LYS A 53 -43.92 -41.59 -24.56
N GLY A 54 -45.02 -41.44 -23.82
CA GLY A 54 -45.94 -40.32 -23.97
C GLY A 54 -45.28 -38.97 -23.68
N ALA A 55 -44.47 -38.89 -22.62
CA ALA A 55 -43.75 -37.68 -22.27
C ALA A 55 -42.61 -37.37 -23.23
N CYS A 56 -41.82 -38.35 -23.69
CA CYS A 56 -40.81 -38.17 -24.73
C CYS A 56 -41.41 -37.55 -26.01
N ASN A 57 -42.63 -37.96 -26.39
CA ASN A 57 -43.32 -37.39 -27.55
C ASN A 57 -43.74 -35.93 -27.34
N ARG A 58 -44.05 -35.52 -26.10
CA ARG A 58 -44.35 -34.12 -25.77
C ARG A 58 -43.07 -33.28 -25.69
N LEU A 59 -42.06 -33.77 -24.96
CA LEU A 59 -40.78 -33.09 -24.74
C LEU A 59 -39.95 -32.95 -26.02
N SER A 60 -40.05 -33.90 -26.97
CA SER A 60 -39.40 -33.79 -28.29
C SER A 60 -39.97 -32.70 -29.20
N GLN A 61 -41.14 -32.12 -28.86
CA GLN A 61 -41.69 -30.94 -29.54
C GLN A 61 -41.19 -29.62 -28.93
N SER A 62 -40.35 -29.68 -27.89
CA SER A 62 -39.79 -28.49 -27.26
C SER A 62 -38.80 -27.77 -28.19
N THR A 63 -38.58 -26.47 -27.92
CA THR A 63 -37.62 -25.67 -28.68
C THR A 63 -36.16 -25.98 -28.33
N SER A 64 -35.90 -26.73 -27.25
CA SER A 64 -34.54 -27.01 -26.79
C SER A 64 -33.92 -28.20 -27.51
N ARG A 65 -32.74 -28.00 -28.09
CA ARG A 65 -32.03 -29.08 -28.82
C ARG A 65 -31.53 -30.18 -27.87
N SER A 66 -31.18 -29.80 -26.64
CA SER A 66 -30.71 -30.71 -25.61
C SER A 66 -31.80 -31.67 -25.16
N ILE A 67 -33.03 -31.18 -24.93
CA ILE A 67 -34.19 -32.02 -24.59
C ILE A 67 -34.54 -32.96 -25.75
N CYS A 68 -34.52 -32.46 -26.98
CA CYS A 68 -34.80 -33.28 -28.16
C CYS A 68 -33.79 -34.42 -28.33
N ALA A 69 -32.48 -34.15 -28.12
CA ALA A 69 -31.44 -35.18 -28.18
C ALA A 69 -31.59 -36.23 -27.05
N LEU A 70 -31.95 -35.79 -25.84
CA LEU A 70 -32.25 -36.68 -24.72
C LEU A 70 -33.43 -37.61 -25.06
N CYS A 71 -34.54 -37.05 -25.54
CA CYS A 71 -35.74 -37.82 -25.88
C CYS A 71 -35.49 -38.78 -27.05
N ALA A 72 -34.70 -38.37 -28.05
CA ALA A 72 -34.33 -39.23 -29.17
C ALA A 72 -33.50 -40.44 -28.71
N THR A 73 -32.49 -40.22 -27.86
CA THR A 73 -31.66 -41.28 -27.29
C THR A 73 -32.48 -42.19 -26.37
N LEU A 74 -33.37 -41.63 -25.54
CA LEU A 74 -34.25 -42.41 -24.66
C LEU A 74 -35.21 -43.30 -25.46
N ASN A 75 -35.84 -42.76 -26.50
CA ASN A 75 -36.68 -43.54 -27.41
C ASN A 75 -35.89 -44.64 -28.13
N HIS A 76 -34.63 -44.36 -28.51
CA HIS A 76 -33.76 -45.35 -29.12
C HIS A 76 -33.42 -46.51 -28.17
N ILE A 77 -33.09 -46.20 -26.91
CA ILE A 77 -32.84 -47.20 -25.86
C ILE A 77 -34.07 -48.06 -25.61
N LEU A 78 -35.24 -47.44 -25.41
CA LEU A 78 -36.49 -48.15 -25.18
C LEU A 78 -36.86 -49.06 -26.36
N ARG A 79 -36.65 -48.61 -27.59
CA ARG A 79 -36.93 -49.41 -28.79
C ARG A 79 -35.98 -50.61 -28.93
N ASN A 80 -34.68 -50.38 -28.76
CA ASN A 80 -33.69 -51.43 -29.01
C ASN A 80 -33.60 -52.46 -27.90
N GLU A 81 -33.94 -52.09 -26.66
CA GLU A 81 -33.75 -52.98 -25.51
C GLU A 81 -35.08 -53.44 -24.91
N TYR A 82 -36.03 -52.54 -24.64
CA TYR A 82 -37.31 -52.91 -24.01
C TYR A 82 -38.30 -53.49 -25.03
N GLU A 83 -38.59 -52.77 -26.12
CA GLU A 83 -39.51 -53.26 -27.17
C GLU A 83 -38.97 -54.53 -27.84
N ALA A 84 -37.66 -54.60 -28.07
CA ALA A 84 -37.01 -55.80 -28.56
C ALA A 84 -37.20 -57.00 -27.60
N LEU A 85 -37.11 -56.80 -26.28
CA LEU A 85 -37.37 -57.84 -25.29
C LEU A 85 -38.83 -58.31 -25.32
N VAL A 86 -39.79 -57.40 -25.54
CA VAL A 86 -41.21 -57.77 -25.72
C VAL A 86 -41.40 -58.66 -26.94
N VAL A 87 -40.84 -58.26 -28.09
CA VAL A 87 -40.92 -59.02 -29.35
C VAL A 87 -40.20 -60.37 -29.24
N GLU A 88 -39.03 -60.41 -28.59
CA GLU A 88 -38.29 -61.66 -28.37
C GLU A 88 -39.07 -62.61 -27.46
N THR A 89 -39.71 -62.09 -26.41
CA THR A 89 -40.53 -62.90 -25.49
C THR A 89 -41.75 -63.46 -26.21
N GLU A 90 -42.43 -62.65 -27.05
CA GLU A 90 -43.53 -63.12 -27.90
C GLU A 90 -43.05 -64.21 -28.88
N ALA A 91 -41.91 -64.00 -29.54
CA ALA A 91 -41.34 -64.98 -30.46
C ALA A 91 -41.00 -66.32 -29.77
N LYS A 92 -40.47 -66.28 -28.54
CA LYS A 92 -40.20 -67.48 -27.73
C LYS A 92 -41.48 -68.21 -27.34
N VAL A 93 -42.54 -67.48 -27.00
CA VAL A 93 -43.87 -68.06 -26.72
C VAL A 93 -44.44 -68.75 -27.97
N LEU A 94 -44.36 -68.09 -29.14
CA LEU A 94 -44.86 -68.65 -30.41
C LEU A 94 -44.06 -69.88 -30.88
N ARG A 95 -42.73 -69.89 -30.66
CA ARG A 95 -41.85 -71.00 -31.01
C ARG A 95 -41.88 -72.17 -30.03
N ARG A 96 -42.65 -72.06 -28.93
CA ARG A 96 -42.70 -73.06 -27.85
C ARG A 96 -41.32 -73.37 -27.25
N ASP A 97 -40.55 -72.32 -27.02
CA ASP A 97 -39.24 -72.44 -26.39
C ASP A 97 -39.37 -73.07 -24.98
N ALA A 98 -38.56 -74.10 -24.71
CA ALA A 98 -38.58 -74.84 -23.44
C ALA A 98 -38.24 -73.97 -22.22
N SER A 99 -37.62 -72.80 -22.41
CA SER A 99 -37.32 -71.84 -21.35
C SER A 99 -38.55 -71.07 -20.83
N LEU A 100 -39.59 -70.90 -21.66
CA LEU A 100 -40.79 -70.10 -21.35
C LEU A 100 -42.09 -70.91 -21.43
N VAL A 101 -42.12 -71.99 -22.20
CA VAL A 101 -43.31 -72.81 -22.46
C VAL A 101 -43.10 -74.20 -21.87
N ALA A 102 -43.86 -74.51 -20.81
CA ALA A 102 -43.79 -75.80 -20.13
C ALA A 102 -44.46 -76.93 -20.96
N SER A 103 -44.22 -78.19 -20.59
CA SER A 103 -44.87 -79.35 -21.21
C SER A 103 -46.38 -79.21 -21.13
N GLY A 104 -47.04 -79.09 -22.29
CA GLY A 104 -48.47 -78.80 -22.40
C GLY A 104 -48.84 -77.43 -23.01
N SER A 105 -47.87 -76.67 -23.54
CA SER A 105 -48.10 -75.32 -24.12
C SER A 105 -48.58 -74.26 -23.13
N PHE A 106 -48.31 -74.45 -21.84
CA PHE A 106 -48.63 -73.49 -20.79
C PHE A 106 -47.49 -72.49 -20.59
N VAL A 107 -47.83 -71.20 -20.47
CA VAL A 107 -46.87 -70.11 -20.20
C VAL A 107 -47.15 -69.55 -18.80
N PRO A 108 -46.29 -69.82 -17.81
CA PRO A 108 -46.46 -69.26 -16.47
C PRO A 108 -46.25 -67.75 -16.46
N LEU A 109 -47.19 -67.02 -15.85
CA LEU A 109 -47.10 -65.57 -15.62
C LEU A 109 -45.84 -65.17 -14.84
N SER A 110 -45.40 -66.02 -13.91
CA SER A 110 -44.18 -65.81 -13.12
C SER A 110 -42.92 -65.78 -13.99
N SER A 111 -42.84 -66.59 -15.05
CA SER A 111 -41.69 -66.57 -15.97
C SER A 111 -41.65 -65.28 -16.79
N ILE A 112 -42.79 -64.81 -17.28
CA ILE A 112 -42.89 -63.51 -17.96
C ILE A 112 -42.48 -62.39 -17.00
N ARG A 113 -43.01 -62.40 -15.76
CA ARG A 113 -42.64 -61.42 -14.73
C ARG A 113 -41.14 -61.41 -14.41
N ALA A 114 -40.51 -62.57 -14.36
CA ALA A 114 -39.07 -62.70 -14.15
C ALA A 114 -38.28 -62.08 -15.32
N THR A 115 -38.67 -62.36 -16.57
CA THR A 115 -38.03 -61.78 -17.76
C THR A 115 -38.04 -60.25 -17.77
N PHE A 116 -39.16 -59.63 -17.38
CA PHE A 116 -39.27 -58.16 -17.35
C PHE A 116 -38.79 -57.50 -16.05
N SER A 117 -38.38 -58.28 -15.04
CA SER A 117 -37.95 -57.73 -13.74
C SER A 117 -36.73 -56.83 -13.83
N GLU A 118 -35.86 -57.03 -14.82
CA GLU A 118 -34.69 -56.19 -15.06
C GLU A 118 -35.03 -54.73 -15.40
N TRP A 119 -36.28 -54.47 -15.82
CA TRP A 119 -36.77 -53.12 -16.19
C TRP A 119 -37.51 -52.41 -15.07
N ASP A 120 -37.73 -53.03 -13.91
CA ASP A 120 -38.41 -52.40 -12.78
C ASP A 120 -37.67 -51.13 -12.30
N ALA A 121 -36.37 -51.26 -12.02
CA ALA A 121 -35.55 -50.13 -11.55
C ALA A 121 -35.31 -49.07 -12.66
N PRO A 122 -34.89 -49.43 -13.90
CA PRO A 122 -34.74 -48.48 -14.99
C PRO A 122 -36.00 -47.66 -15.31
N LEU A 123 -37.17 -48.29 -15.44
CA LEU A 123 -38.40 -47.56 -15.75
C LEU A 123 -38.87 -46.69 -14.59
N THR A 124 -38.58 -47.08 -13.34
CA THR A 124 -38.84 -46.21 -12.17
C THR A 124 -37.98 -44.94 -12.23
N ALA A 125 -36.68 -45.10 -12.45
CA ALA A 125 -35.73 -43.99 -12.51
C ALA A 125 -36.03 -43.05 -13.69
N LEU A 126 -36.34 -43.61 -14.86
CA LEU A 126 -36.71 -42.86 -16.06
C LEU A 126 -38.05 -42.15 -15.92
N ALA A 127 -39.06 -42.77 -15.28
CA ALA A 127 -40.33 -42.11 -15.03
C ALA A 127 -40.14 -40.90 -14.10
N SER A 128 -39.33 -41.03 -13.06
CA SER A 128 -38.99 -39.91 -12.17
C SER A 128 -38.21 -38.79 -12.89
N LEU A 129 -37.26 -39.14 -13.77
CA LEU A 129 -36.53 -38.16 -14.57
C LEU A 129 -37.48 -37.37 -15.47
N VAL A 130 -38.36 -38.07 -16.16
CA VAL A 130 -39.34 -37.47 -17.07
C VAL A 130 -40.33 -36.58 -16.33
N ASP A 131 -40.79 -36.98 -15.15
CA ASP A 131 -41.67 -36.15 -14.30
C ASP A 131 -41.00 -34.82 -13.91
N GLU A 132 -39.71 -34.86 -13.55
CA GLU A 132 -38.93 -33.66 -13.26
C GLU A 132 -38.75 -32.79 -14.51
N LEU A 133 -38.46 -33.40 -15.67
CA LEU A 133 -38.34 -32.69 -16.94
C LEU A 133 -39.64 -31.99 -17.37
N GLU A 134 -40.80 -32.61 -17.14
CA GLU A 134 -42.11 -32.02 -17.44
C GLU A 134 -42.52 -30.94 -16.43
N SER A 135 -41.97 -30.97 -15.20
CA SER A 135 -42.28 -29.98 -14.16
C SER A 135 -41.71 -28.59 -14.46
N GLU A 136 -40.57 -28.52 -15.15
CA GLU A 136 -39.95 -27.26 -15.55
C GLU A 136 -40.27 -26.89 -17.00
N LYS A 137 -40.64 -25.63 -17.24
CA LYS A 137 -41.01 -25.14 -18.58
C LYS A 137 -39.79 -24.89 -19.49
N HIS A 138 -38.61 -24.65 -18.94
CA HIS A 138 -37.42 -24.32 -19.71
C HIS A 138 -36.16 -24.86 -19.03
N TRP A 139 -35.47 -25.80 -19.69
CA TRP A 139 -34.21 -26.34 -19.24
C TRP A 139 -33.04 -25.67 -19.94
N ARG A 140 -32.05 -25.23 -19.15
CA ARG A 140 -30.76 -24.81 -19.68
C ARG A 140 -29.84 -26.04 -19.81
N PRO A 141 -28.93 -26.06 -20.81
CA PRO A 141 -28.04 -27.21 -21.04
C PRO A 141 -27.18 -27.60 -19.82
N GLY A 142 -26.65 -26.63 -19.06
CA GLY A 142 -25.79 -26.88 -17.91
C GLY A 142 -26.48 -27.70 -16.81
N PRO A 143 -27.56 -27.18 -16.18
CA PRO A 143 -28.33 -27.90 -15.16
C PRO A 143 -28.87 -29.25 -15.62
N LEU A 144 -29.21 -29.38 -16.91
CA LEU A 144 -29.68 -30.64 -17.48
C LEU A 144 -28.56 -31.71 -17.51
N ILE A 145 -27.34 -31.34 -17.90
CA ILE A 145 -26.18 -32.23 -17.85
C ILE A 145 -25.87 -32.60 -16.39
N ASP A 146 -25.88 -31.62 -15.49
CA ASP A 146 -25.62 -31.83 -14.06
C ASP A 146 -26.63 -32.78 -13.43
N LEU A 147 -27.92 -32.66 -13.78
CA LEU A 147 -28.98 -33.57 -13.32
C LEU A 147 -28.73 -35.01 -13.78
N LEU A 148 -28.38 -35.20 -15.06
CA LEU A 148 -28.14 -36.53 -15.62
C LEU A 148 -26.89 -37.19 -15.05
N LEU A 149 -25.81 -36.44 -14.87
CA LEU A 149 -24.60 -36.92 -14.20
C LEU A 149 -24.86 -37.28 -12.73
N THR A 150 -25.61 -36.44 -12.02
CA THR A 150 -25.97 -36.73 -10.62
C THR A 150 -26.81 -37.99 -10.52
N ARG A 151 -27.77 -38.18 -11.44
CA ARG A 151 -28.62 -39.36 -11.46
C ARG A 151 -27.93 -40.60 -12.02
N SER A 152 -26.82 -40.49 -12.77
CA SER A 152 -26.08 -41.67 -13.25
C SER A 152 -25.29 -42.35 -12.12
N HIS A 153 -24.93 -41.60 -11.06
CA HIS A 153 -24.26 -42.11 -9.87
C HIS A 153 -25.20 -42.94 -8.99
N THR A 154 -25.51 -44.16 -9.42
CA THR A 154 -26.37 -45.11 -8.69
C THR A 154 -25.68 -46.45 -8.51
N GLY A 155 -26.07 -47.21 -7.48
CA GLY A 155 -25.59 -48.58 -7.26
C GLY A 155 -26.16 -49.60 -8.27
N VAL A 156 -27.07 -49.20 -9.16
CA VAL A 156 -27.71 -50.09 -10.15
C VAL A 156 -27.07 -49.88 -11.51
N HIS A 157 -26.21 -50.81 -11.93
CA HIS A 157 -25.41 -50.70 -13.16
C HIS A 157 -26.24 -50.34 -14.41
N ARG A 158 -27.41 -50.95 -14.60
CA ARG A 158 -28.27 -50.68 -15.77
C ARG A 158 -28.86 -49.28 -15.78
N VAL A 159 -29.19 -48.74 -14.60
CA VAL A 159 -29.70 -47.36 -14.48
C VAL A 159 -28.58 -46.37 -14.77
N ALA A 160 -27.38 -46.63 -14.22
CA ALA A 160 -26.18 -45.84 -14.49
C ALA A 160 -25.83 -45.81 -15.99
N ASP A 161 -25.84 -46.96 -16.67
CA ASP A 161 -25.55 -47.07 -18.11
C ASP A 161 -26.53 -46.26 -18.96
N ILE A 162 -27.84 -46.41 -18.73
CA ILE A 162 -28.88 -45.69 -19.47
C ILE A 162 -28.73 -44.18 -19.26
N LEU A 163 -28.57 -43.72 -18.01
CA LEU A 163 -28.44 -42.29 -17.70
C LEU A 163 -27.12 -41.71 -18.22
N SER A 164 -26.04 -42.48 -18.21
CA SER A 164 -24.76 -42.09 -18.82
C SER A 164 -24.93 -41.87 -20.33
N ARG A 165 -25.56 -42.80 -21.05
CA ARG A 165 -25.83 -42.65 -22.50
C ARG A 165 -26.71 -41.44 -22.81
N LEU A 166 -27.70 -41.14 -21.96
CA LEU A 166 -28.49 -39.92 -22.08
C LEU A 166 -27.65 -38.66 -21.83
N SER A 167 -26.77 -38.68 -20.83
CA SER A 167 -25.84 -37.59 -20.53
C SER A 167 -24.91 -37.30 -21.71
N VAL A 168 -24.30 -38.34 -22.29
CA VAL A 168 -23.40 -38.22 -23.46
C VAL A 168 -24.11 -37.58 -24.65
N ALA A 169 -25.38 -37.92 -24.90
CA ALA A 169 -26.16 -37.32 -25.98
C ALA A 169 -26.38 -35.80 -25.77
N VAL A 170 -26.70 -35.39 -24.54
CA VAL A 170 -26.88 -33.97 -24.20
C VAL A 170 -25.55 -33.21 -24.25
N GLN A 171 -24.48 -33.80 -23.69
CA GLN A 171 -23.13 -33.24 -23.73
C GLN A 171 -22.63 -33.06 -25.16
N SER A 172 -22.96 -33.99 -26.08
CA SER A 172 -22.60 -33.88 -27.50
C SER A 172 -23.23 -32.66 -28.18
N VAL A 173 -24.51 -32.36 -27.89
CA VAL A 173 -25.18 -31.15 -28.39
C VAL A 173 -24.53 -29.88 -27.84
N TRP A 174 -24.27 -29.87 -26.53
CA TRP A 174 -23.62 -28.73 -25.87
C TRP A 174 -22.21 -28.50 -26.42
N ARG A 175 -21.45 -29.57 -26.68
CA ARG A 175 -20.12 -29.50 -27.29
C ARG A 175 -20.16 -28.93 -28.70
N THR A 176 -21.15 -29.27 -29.52
CA THR A 176 -21.30 -28.64 -30.85
C THR A 176 -21.53 -27.14 -30.74
N GLN A 177 -22.31 -26.68 -29.74
CA GLN A 177 -22.49 -25.25 -29.48
C GLN A 177 -21.18 -24.60 -28.99
N LEU A 178 -20.42 -25.30 -28.15
CA LEU A 178 -19.12 -24.85 -27.68
C LEU A 178 -18.13 -24.70 -28.84
N THR A 179 -18.04 -25.67 -29.74
CA THR A 179 -17.19 -25.59 -30.96
C THR A 179 -17.59 -24.39 -31.81
N ALA A 180 -18.89 -24.17 -32.04
CA ALA A 180 -19.36 -23.01 -32.78
C ALA A 180 -18.97 -21.67 -32.13
N PHE A 181 -18.90 -21.62 -30.80
CA PHE A 181 -18.49 -20.45 -30.04
C PHE A 181 -16.97 -20.25 -30.05
N LEU A 182 -16.20 -21.28 -29.70
CA LEU A 182 -14.74 -21.21 -29.57
C LEU A 182 -14.01 -21.14 -30.90
N VAL A 183 -14.49 -21.83 -31.94
CA VAL A 183 -13.78 -21.95 -33.21
C VAL A 183 -14.27 -20.90 -34.21
N HIS A 184 -15.58 -20.61 -34.21
CA HIS A 184 -16.20 -19.75 -35.21
C HIS A 184 -16.72 -18.41 -34.67
N GLY A 185 -16.66 -18.18 -33.34
CA GLY A 185 -17.16 -16.96 -32.72
C GLY A 185 -18.66 -16.74 -32.95
N THR A 186 -19.43 -17.82 -33.12
CA THR A 186 -20.88 -17.76 -33.38
C THR A 186 -21.68 -18.18 -32.17
N VAL A 187 -22.72 -17.41 -31.89
CA VAL A 187 -23.67 -17.70 -30.81
C VAL A 187 -24.95 -18.26 -31.44
N SER A 188 -25.43 -19.39 -30.93
CA SER A 188 -26.71 -19.99 -31.35
C SER A 188 -27.90 -19.18 -30.85
N GLN A 189 -28.94 -19.02 -31.68
CA GLN A 189 -30.21 -18.39 -31.29
C GLN A 189 -31.05 -19.28 -30.36
N VAL A 190 -30.83 -20.59 -30.43
CA VAL A 190 -31.54 -21.60 -29.63
C VAL A 190 -30.56 -22.13 -28.57
N ASP A 191 -30.95 -22.02 -27.30
CA ASP A 191 -30.13 -22.33 -26.12
C ASP A 191 -28.73 -21.68 -26.18
N PRO A 192 -28.63 -20.33 -26.17
CA PRO A 192 -27.37 -19.62 -26.32
C PRO A 192 -26.40 -19.91 -25.15
N LEU A 193 -25.13 -20.15 -25.50
CA LEU A 193 -24.05 -20.26 -24.50
C LEU A 193 -23.66 -18.89 -23.93
N ALA A 194 -23.70 -17.85 -24.77
CA ALA A 194 -23.30 -16.48 -24.48
C ALA A 194 -24.32 -15.46 -25.02
N SER A 195 -24.25 -14.23 -24.53
CA SER A 195 -25.00 -13.06 -25.02
C SER A 195 -24.45 -12.52 -26.35
N GLU A 196 -25.13 -11.54 -26.95
CA GLU A 196 -24.65 -10.83 -28.15
C GLU A 196 -23.32 -10.10 -27.93
N GLN A 197 -23.00 -9.74 -26.68
CA GLN A 197 -21.71 -9.17 -26.27
C GLN A 197 -20.66 -10.25 -25.96
N TYR A 198 -20.94 -11.51 -26.31
CA TYR A 198 -20.08 -12.67 -26.06
C TYR A 198 -19.82 -12.97 -24.57
N ALA A 199 -20.64 -12.45 -23.65
CA ALA A 199 -20.58 -12.80 -22.23
C ALA A 199 -21.38 -14.07 -21.93
N ILE A 200 -20.79 -15.04 -21.22
CA ILE A 200 -21.40 -16.33 -20.88
C ILE A 200 -22.67 -16.11 -20.03
N LEU A 201 -23.76 -16.81 -20.38
CA LEU A 201 -25.01 -16.75 -19.65
C LEU A 201 -24.97 -17.68 -18.42
N GLY A 202 -25.52 -17.23 -17.28
CA GLY A 202 -25.58 -18.07 -16.08
C GLY A 202 -26.35 -19.37 -16.33
N GLY A 203 -25.81 -20.52 -15.91
CA GLY A 203 -26.44 -21.83 -16.11
C GLY A 203 -26.33 -22.41 -17.54
N SER A 204 -25.55 -21.81 -18.44
CA SER A 204 -25.27 -22.39 -19.78
C SER A 204 -24.12 -23.40 -19.76
N ILE A 205 -23.27 -23.37 -18.72
CA ILE A 205 -22.11 -24.25 -18.55
C ILE A 205 -22.39 -25.23 -17.40
N PRO A 206 -22.15 -26.54 -17.58
CA PRO A 206 -22.34 -27.53 -16.52
C PRO A 206 -21.31 -27.39 -15.39
N SER A 207 -21.68 -27.87 -14.20
CA SER A 207 -20.86 -27.81 -12.99
C SER A 207 -19.57 -28.65 -13.06
N CYS A 208 -19.52 -29.68 -13.92
CA CYS A 208 -18.33 -30.49 -14.14
C CYS A 208 -17.18 -29.73 -14.83
N VAL A 209 -17.46 -28.60 -15.49
CA VAL A 209 -16.43 -27.77 -16.13
C VAL A 209 -15.75 -26.89 -15.07
N SER A 210 -14.42 -26.98 -15.01
CA SER A 210 -13.61 -26.20 -14.08
C SER A 210 -13.79 -24.68 -14.28
N ALA A 211 -13.59 -23.92 -13.20
CA ALA A 211 -13.63 -22.45 -13.28
C ALA A 211 -12.60 -21.89 -14.28
N GLN A 212 -11.41 -22.49 -14.36
CA GLN A 212 -10.36 -22.09 -15.28
C GLN A 212 -10.75 -22.30 -16.75
N SER A 213 -11.37 -23.43 -17.07
CA SER A 213 -11.87 -23.71 -18.43
C SER A 213 -13.03 -22.82 -18.79
N ARG A 214 -13.94 -22.51 -17.85
CA ARG A 214 -15.01 -21.53 -18.04
C ARG A 214 -14.48 -20.17 -18.46
N ASP A 215 -13.46 -19.66 -17.76
CA ASP A 215 -12.86 -18.36 -18.07
C ASP A 215 -12.14 -18.37 -19.42
N SER A 216 -11.45 -19.47 -19.72
CA SER A 216 -10.78 -19.68 -21.01
C SER A 216 -11.78 -19.71 -22.17
N ILE A 217 -12.94 -20.36 -21.98
CA ILE A 217 -14.03 -20.39 -22.95
C ILE A 217 -14.59 -18.99 -23.20
N ALA A 218 -14.83 -18.23 -22.13
CA ALA A 218 -15.32 -16.86 -22.21
C ALA A 218 -14.38 -15.98 -23.03
N TYR A 219 -13.09 -16.08 -22.71
CA TYR A 219 -12.04 -15.28 -23.32
C TYR A 219 -11.88 -15.60 -24.82
N VAL A 220 -11.70 -16.89 -25.17
CA VAL A 220 -11.50 -17.33 -26.56
C VAL A 220 -12.72 -16.98 -27.42
N GLY A 221 -13.92 -17.28 -26.94
CA GLY A 221 -15.15 -17.01 -27.67
C GLY A 221 -15.40 -15.51 -27.88
N ARG A 222 -15.13 -14.67 -26.87
CA ARG A 222 -15.18 -13.21 -27.02
C ARG A 222 -14.15 -12.72 -28.01
N ALA A 223 -12.90 -13.19 -27.94
CA ALA A 223 -11.83 -12.71 -28.81
C ALA A 223 -12.14 -13.02 -30.29
N ILE A 224 -12.48 -14.28 -30.60
CA ILE A 224 -12.80 -14.71 -31.97
C ILE A 224 -14.11 -14.08 -32.46
N GLY A 225 -15.12 -14.00 -31.60
CA GLY A 225 -16.38 -13.31 -31.89
C GLY A 225 -16.16 -11.85 -32.27
N THR A 226 -15.34 -11.12 -31.52
CA THR A 226 -15.04 -9.71 -31.77
C THR A 226 -14.21 -9.50 -33.04
N VAL A 227 -13.18 -10.34 -33.27
CA VAL A 227 -12.40 -10.33 -34.53
C VAL A 227 -13.31 -10.53 -35.75
N LYS A 228 -14.29 -11.43 -35.63
CA LYS A 228 -15.27 -11.70 -36.67
C LYS A 228 -16.25 -10.54 -36.87
N ALA A 229 -16.79 -9.98 -35.79
CA ALA A 229 -17.71 -8.84 -35.82
C ALA A 229 -17.05 -7.59 -36.44
N ALA A 230 -15.76 -7.36 -36.13
CA ALA A 230 -14.96 -6.28 -36.68
C ALA A 230 -14.55 -6.48 -38.15
N LYS A 231 -14.88 -7.63 -38.78
CA LYS A 231 -14.48 -8.01 -40.14
C LYS A 231 -12.97 -7.84 -40.38
N TRP A 232 -12.16 -8.25 -39.41
CA TRP A 232 -10.71 -8.08 -39.51
C TRP A 232 -10.12 -8.82 -40.73
N GLN A 233 -9.09 -8.22 -41.34
CA GLN A 233 -8.50 -8.71 -42.59
C GLN A 233 -7.91 -10.12 -42.46
N LYS A 234 -7.38 -10.46 -41.28
CA LYS A 234 -6.82 -11.78 -40.97
C LYS A 234 -7.78 -12.50 -40.03
N GLN A 235 -8.30 -13.64 -40.45
CA GLN A 235 -9.05 -14.57 -39.60
C GLN A 235 -8.19 -15.76 -39.19
N LEU A 236 -8.65 -16.53 -38.21
CA LEU A 236 -7.96 -17.75 -37.79
C LEU A 236 -7.75 -18.69 -38.99
N PRO A 237 -6.54 -19.27 -39.17
CA PRO A 237 -6.28 -20.21 -40.24
C PRO A 237 -7.25 -21.39 -40.22
N ARG A 238 -7.67 -21.84 -41.42
CA ARG A 238 -8.56 -23.00 -41.55
C ARG A 238 -7.94 -24.30 -41.00
N SER A 239 -6.61 -24.42 -41.02
CA SER A 239 -5.89 -25.55 -40.41
C SER A 239 -6.10 -25.61 -38.90
N LEU A 240 -5.86 -24.50 -38.19
CA LEU A 240 -6.09 -24.38 -36.75
C LEU A 240 -7.57 -24.57 -36.37
N THR A 241 -8.47 -24.02 -37.19
CA THR A 241 -9.92 -24.20 -37.03
C THR A 241 -10.31 -25.68 -37.09
N SER A 242 -9.74 -26.43 -38.04
CA SER A 242 -9.97 -27.87 -38.17
C SER A 242 -9.38 -28.65 -37.00
N GLU A 243 -8.15 -28.31 -36.57
CA GLU A 243 -7.49 -28.93 -35.43
C GLU A 243 -8.28 -28.75 -34.13
N HIS A 244 -8.69 -27.51 -33.83
CA HIS A 244 -9.51 -27.21 -32.64
C HIS A 244 -10.86 -27.93 -32.66
N THR A 245 -11.47 -28.08 -33.84
CA THR A 245 -12.70 -28.87 -33.99
C THR A 245 -12.46 -30.34 -33.65
N THR A 246 -11.39 -30.94 -34.19
CA THR A 246 -11.05 -32.34 -33.90
C THR A 246 -10.70 -32.57 -32.43
N LEU A 247 -10.00 -31.63 -31.78
CA LEU A 247 -9.66 -31.72 -30.36
C LEU A 247 -10.88 -31.63 -29.46
N LEU A 248 -11.85 -30.78 -29.80
CA LEU A 248 -13.09 -30.69 -29.04
C LEU A 248 -13.94 -31.95 -29.22
N GLU A 249 -14.06 -32.48 -30.44
CA GLU A 249 -14.89 -33.67 -30.71
C GLU A 249 -14.45 -34.95 -29.98
N THR A 250 -13.17 -35.09 -29.65
CA THR A 250 -12.62 -36.28 -28.96
C THR A 250 -12.87 -36.30 -27.46
N VAL A 251 -13.30 -35.19 -26.85
CA VAL A 251 -13.43 -35.05 -25.39
C VAL A 251 -14.87 -34.69 -25.00
N LEU A 252 -15.28 -35.15 -23.81
CA LEU A 252 -16.53 -34.80 -23.16
C LEU A 252 -16.26 -33.99 -21.88
N PRO A 253 -17.13 -33.04 -21.52
CA PRO A 253 -16.95 -32.23 -20.31
C PRO A 253 -17.01 -33.04 -19.00
N GLU A 254 -17.56 -34.26 -19.01
CA GLU A 254 -17.51 -35.16 -17.84
C GLU A 254 -16.08 -35.64 -17.50
N ASP A 255 -15.18 -35.75 -18.49
CA ASP A 255 -13.75 -35.99 -18.26
C ASP A 255 -13.04 -34.65 -18.06
N GLN A 256 -13.11 -34.16 -16.81
CA GLN A 256 -12.61 -32.84 -16.44
C GLN A 256 -11.15 -32.60 -16.84
N HIS A 257 -10.26 -33.59 -16.65
CA HIS A 257 -8.84 -33.41 -16.91
C HIS A 257 -8.54 -33.32 -18.40
N ALA A 258 -9.09 -34.24 -19.21
CA ALA A 258 -8.89 -34.19 -20.66
C ALA A 258 -9.51 -32.91 -21.27
N PHE A 259 -10.68 -32.50 -20.76
CA PHE A 259 -11.38 -31.31 -21.24
C PHE A 259 -10.60 -30.02 -20.93
N ASP A 260 -10.07 -29.91 -19.70
CA ASP A 260 -9.27 -28.77 -19.27
C ASP A 260 -7.99 -28.62 -20.12
N LEU A 261 -7.32 -29.73 -20.47
CA LEU A 261 -6.15 -29.71 -21.34
C LEU A 261 -6.46 -29.21 -22.75
N VAL A 262 -7.55 -29.69 -23.36
CA VAL A 262 -7.98 -29.25 -24.71
C VAL A 262 -8.33 -27.77 -24.71
N VAL A 263 -9.12 -27.31 -23.75
CA VAL A 263 -9.51 -25.89 -23.64
C VAL A 263 -8.29 -25.00 -23.41
N SER A 264 -7.34 -25.44 -22.58
CA SER A 264 -6.08 -24.72 -22.36
C SER A 264 -5.24 -24.64 -23.64
N GLN A 265 -5.13 -25.72 -24.42
CA GLN A 265 -4.40 -25.72 -25.68
C GLN A 265 -5.02 -24.77 -26.71
N ILE A 266 -6.35 -24.79 -26.83
CA ILE A 266 -7.07 -23.87 -27.73
C ILE A 266 -6.81 -22.42 -27.32
N ARG A 267 -6.87 -22.10 -26.02
CA ARG A 267 -6.56 -20.77 -25.51
C ARG A 267 -5.15 -20.32 -25.89
N THR A 268 -4.13 -21.16 -25.70
CA THR A 268 -2.75 -20.84 -26.07
C THR A 268 -2.62 -20.53 -27.55
N ASN A 269 -3.11 -21.42 -28.43
CA ASN A 269 -3.02 -21.24 -29.88
C ASN A 269 -3.73 -19.95 -30.34
N VAL A 270 -4.90 -19.65 -29.76
CA VAL A 270 -5.67 -18.45 -30.11
C VAL A 270 -4.96 -17.18 -29.62
N SER A 271 -4.44 -17.18 -28.39
CA SER A 271 -3.71 -16.04 -27.84
C SER A 271 -2.41 -15.76 -28.61
N GLU A 272 -1.66 -16.79 -29.00
CA GLU A 272 -0.51 -16.66 -29.89
C GLU A 272 -0.87 -16.03 -31.24
N TRP A 273 -1.95 -16.52 -31.86
CA TRP A 273 -2.39 -15.99 -33.14
C TRP A 273 -2.82 -14.52 -33.04
N LEU A 274 -3.55 -14.16 -31.98
CA LEU A 274 -3.99 -12.78 -31.70
C LEU A 274 -2.80 -11.84 -31.47
N TRP A 275 -1.77 -12.29 -30.74
CA TRP A 275 -0.55 -11.51 -30.48
C TRP A 275 0.25 -11.24 -31.76
N LEU A 276 0.27 -12.19 -32.70
CA LEU A 276 1.01 -12.06 -33.95
C LEU A 276 0.25 -11.30 -35.05
N ASN A 277 -1.09 -11.29 -35.03
CA ASN A 277 -1.89 -10.82 -36.18
C ASN A 277 -2.92 -9.73 -35.90
N VAL A 278 -3.29 -9.50 -34.63
CA VAL A 278 -4.37 -8.57 -34.26
C VAL A 278 -3.83 -7.42 -33.43
N LEU A 279 -3.38 -7.68 -32.21
CA LEU A 279 -2.79 -6.66 -31.34
C LEU A 279 -1.31 -7.00 -31.17
N THR A 280 -0.47 -6.36 -31.99
CA THR A 280 0.96 -6.65 -31.97
C THR A 280 1.62 -6.02 -30.75
N GLN A 281 2.79 -6.54 -30.38
CA GLN A 281 3.60 -5.95 -29.30
C GLN A 281 3.85 -4.46 -29.54
N LYS A 282 4.10 -4.06 -30.79
CA LYS A 282 4.33 -2.66 -31.15
C LYS A 282 3.10 -1.80 -30.86
N ASP A 283 1.90 -2.28 -31.17
CA ASP A 283 0.66 -1.53 -30.89
C ASP A 283 0.44 -1.33 -29.38
N VAL A 284 0.79 -2.34 -28.56
CA VAL A 284 0.74 -2.25 -27.10
C VAL A 284 1.79 -1.27 -26.58
N GLU A 285 3.02 -1.34 -27.08
CA GLU A 285 4.11 -0.44 -26.70
C GLU A 285 3.78 1.01 -27.07
N ASP A 286 3.30 1.26 -28.29
CA ASP A 286 2.90 2.59 -28.77
C ASP A 286 1.74 3.16 -27.92
N ALA A 287 0.75 2.33 -27.56
CA ALA A 287 -0.36 2.76 -26.70
C ALA A 287 0.10 3.07 -25.26
N VAL A 288 0.93 2.22 -24.66
CA VAL A 288 1.47 2.43 -23.31
C VAL A 288 2.39 3.65 -23.27
N GLU A 289 3.20 3.86 -24.30
CA GLU A 289 4.07 5.04 -24.44
C GLU A 289 3.24 6.33 -24.61
N SER A 290 2.19 6.29 -25.43
CA SER A 290 1.23 7.41 -25.54
C SER A 290 0.58 7.74 -24.20
N LEU A 291 0.00 6.75 -23.51
CA LEU A 291 -0.63 6.96 -22.21
C LEU A 291 0.35 7.54 -21.19
N ALA A 292 1.59 7.07 -21.16
CA ALA A 292 2.61 7.60 -20.25
C ALA A 292 3.07 9.02 -20.62
N ASN A 293 3.24 9.32 -21.91
CA ASN A 293 3.67 10.63 -22.38
C ASN A 293 2.64 11.72 -22.10
N TYR A 294 1.35 11.41 -22.27
CA TYR A 294 0.26 12.38 -22.17
C TYR A 294 -0.44 12.40 -20.81
N PHE A 295 -0.79 11.24 -20.24
CA PHE A 295 -1.49 11.18 -18.95
C PHE A 295 -0.54 11.26 -17.75
N LEU A 296 0.67 10.70 -17.87
CA LEU A 296 1.68 10.75 -16.80
C LEU A 296 2.68 11.89 -16.95
N LEU A 297 2.43 12.81 -17.88
CA LEU A 297 3.24 14.00 -18.15
C LEU A 297 4.72 13.74 -18.45
N ARG A 298 5.09 12.54 -18.95
CA ARG A 298 6.50 12.26 -19.31
C ARG A 298 6.98 13.15 -20.47
N ASN A 299 6.09 13.59 -21.36
CA ASN A 299 6.39 14.67 -22.29
C ASN A 299 6.26 16.04 -21.58
N GLY A 300 7.34 16.46 -20.95
CA GLY A 300 7.40 17.69 -20.14
C GLY A 300 7.16 18.98 -20.94
N GLU A 301 7.59 19.04 -22.20
CA GLU A 301 7.41 20.21 -23.06
C GLU A 301 5.94 20.40 -23.43
N PHE A 302 5.30 19.32 -23.90
CA PHE A 302 3.89 19.32 -24.26
C PHE A 302 3.00 19.60 -23.06
N SER A 303 3.21 18.91 -21.93
CA SER A 303 2.40 19.11 -20.72
C SER A 303 2.42 20.54 -20.20
N LEU A 304 3.60 21.20 -20.17
CA LEU A 304 3.71 22.61 -19.80
C LEU A 304 3.01 23.53 -20.82
N SER A 305 3.11 23.23 -22.12
CA SER A 305 2.44 23.98 -23.18
C SER A 305 0.91 23.91 -23.03
N VAL A 306 0.37 22.72 -22.72
CA VAL A 306 -1.07 22.50 -22.50
C VAL A 306 -1.56 23.31 -21.30
N ILE A 307 -0.86 23.25 -20.17
CA ILE A 307 -1.21 24.02 -18.96
C ILE A 307 -1.24 25.53 -19.28
N ARG A 308 -0.22 26.04 -19.98
CA ARG A 308 -0.13 27.46 -20.37
C ARG A 308 -1.26 27.89 -21.31
N GLU A 309 -1.59 27.09 -22.33
CA GLU A 309 -2.67 27.44 -23.25
C GLU A 309 -4.05 27.39 -22.57
N ILE A 310 -4.28 26.50 -21.61
CA ILE A 310 -5.51 26.47 -20.80
C ILE A 310 -5.60 27.72 -19.91
N GLU A 311 -4.51 28.12 -19.26
CA GLU A 311 -4.48 29.36 -18.46
C GLU A 311 -4.70 30.60 -19.33
N ARG A 312 -4.06 30.66 -20.50
CA ARG A 312 -4.25 31.73 -21.49
C ARG A 312 -5.70 31.80 -21.95
N LEU A 313 -6.33 30.66 -22.22
CA LEU A 313 -7.74 30.58 -22.59
C LEU A 313 -8.63 31.12 -21.47
N LYS A 314 -8.35 30.75 -20.22
CA LYS A 314 -9.07 31.24 -19.04
C LYS A 314 -8.97 32.77 -18.91
N VAL A 315 -7.76 33.34 -18.97
CA VAL A 315 -7.54 34.79 -18.86
C VAL A 315 -8.16 35.56 -20.04
N SER A 316 -8.04 35.03 -21.25
CA SER A 316 -8.66 35.63 -22.44
C SER A 316 -10.19 35.71 -22.30
N ARG A 317 -10.83 34.66 -21.78
CA ARG A 317 -12.29 34.62 -21.59
C ARG A 317 -12.78 35.46 -20.41
N LEU A 318 -11.96 35.61 -19.35
CA LEU A 318 -12.24 36.51 -18.21
C LEU A 318 -12.23 38.00 -18.59
N THR A 319 -11.38 38.39 -19.55
CA THR A 319 -11.17 39.80 -19.94
C THR A 319 -12.12 40.30 -21.03
N ILE A 320 -12.84 39.39 -21.70
CA ILE A 320 -13.83 39.72 -22.74
C ILE A 320 -15.16 40.17 -22.09
N ARG A 321 -15.83 41.16 -22.70
CA ARG A 321 -17.17 41.63 -22.27
C ARG A 321 -18.20 40.49 -22.33
N SER A 322 -19.09 40.41 -21.34
CA SER A 322 -20.12 39.35 -21.22
C SER A 322 -20.85 39.06 -22.54
N GLY A 323 -20.75 37.83 -23.03
CA GLY A 323 -21.41 37.35 -24.25
C GLY A 323 -21.16 35.85 -24.48
N PRO A 324 -21.74 35.21 -25.50
CA PRO A 324 -21.56 33.77 -25.75
C PRO A 324 -20.12 33.38 -26.08
N THR A 325 -19.29 34.33 -26.52
CA THR A 325 -17.85 34.18 -26.75
C THR A 325 -17.01 34.20 -25.47
N SER A 326 -17.59 34.52 -24.31
CA SER A 326 -16.91 34.45 -23.00
C SER A 326 -17.00 33.07 -22.34
N MET A 327 -17.73 32.12 -22.95
CA MET A 327 -17.81 30.74 -22.47
C MET A 327 -16.69 29.86 -23.06
N ILE A 328 -16.21 28.90 -22.27
CA ILE A 328 -15.28 27.85 -22.67
C ILE A 328 -16.08 26.60 -23.03
N ARG A 329 -15.89 26.10 -24.26
CA ARG A 329 -16.50 24.86 -24.75
C ARG A 329 -15.44 23.77 -24.92
N GLU A 330 -15.87 22.50 -25.03
CA GLU A 330 -14.97 21.37 -25.33
C GLU A 330 -14.15 21.59 -26.60
N GLN A 331 -14.74 22.21 -27.63
CA GLN A 331 -14.05 22.55 -28.87
C GLN A 331 -12.89 23.54 -28.64
N ASP A 332 -13.07 24.53 -27.76
CA ASP A 332 -12.01 25.49 -27.42
C ASP A 332 -10.84 24.78 -26.71
N LEU A 333 -11.15 23.80 -25.84
CA LEU A 333 -10.15 23.00 -25.12
C LEU A 333 -9.39 22.04 -26.03
N ASN A 334 -10.09 21.36 -26.95
CA ASN A 334 -9.45 20.52 -27.95
C ASN A 334 -8.57 21.34 -28.92
N LEU A 335 -8.98 22.56 -29.25
CA LEU A 335 -8.16 23.48 -30.03
C LEU A 335 -6.94 23.95 -29.24
N ALA A 336 -7.08 24.21 -27.94
CA ALA A 336 -5.96 24.52 -27.05
C ALA A 336 -4.94 23.36 -26.99
N LEU A 337 -5.41 22.10 -26.97
CA LEU A 337 -4.56 20.91 -27.05
C LEU A 337 -3.74 20.88 -28.36
N LEU A 338 -4.37 21.19 -29.50
CA LEU A 338 -3.69 21.28 -30.79
C LEU A 338 -2.70 22.46 -30.87
N ARG A 339 -3.03 23.61 -30.26
CA ARG A 339 -2.09 24.74 -30.18
C ARG A 339 -0.89 24.40 -29.31
N ALA A 340 -1.13 23.69 -28.21
CA ALA A 340 -0.09 23.28 -27.30
C ALA A 340 0.90 22.27 -27.93
N SER A 341 0.47 21.49 -28.92
CA SER A 341 1.36 20.57 -29.63
C SER A 341 2.32 21.28 -30.59
N LEU A 342 1.97 22.45 -31.11
CA LEU A 342 2.81 23.21 -32.04
C LEU A 342 4.11 23.64 -31.37
N GLY A 343 5.25 23.33 -32.00
CA GLY A 343 6.57 23.65 -31.46
C GLY A 343 7.03 22.73 -30.33
N THR A 344 6.35 21.60 -30.11
CA THR A 344 6.75 20.53 -29.19
C THR A 344 6.95 19.22 -29.96
N THR A 345 7.57 18.24 -29.31
CA THR A 345 7.73 16.87 -29.85
C THR A 345 6.40 16.18 -30.20
N ALA A 346 5.27 16.62 -29.64
CA ALA A 346 3.94 16.07 -29.91
C ALA A 346 3.32 16.53 -31.26
N GLN A 347 3.94 17.49 -31.96
CA GLN A 347 3.38 18.04 -33.20
C GLN A 347 3.15 16.99 -34.31
N HIS A 348 4.01 15.97 -34.35
CA HIS A 348 3.99 14.92 -35.37
C HIS A 348 3.57 13.55 -34.81
N ASP A 349 3.14 13.49 -33.55
CA ASP A 349 2.75 12.24 -32.92
C ASP A 349 1.32 11.85 -33.35
N PRO A 350 1.12 10.69 -34.01
CA PRO A 350 -0.21 10.24 -34.41
C PRO A 350 -1.15 10.00 -33.22
N ALA A 351 -0.61 9.72 -32.03
CA ALA A 351 -1.41 9.41 -30.86
C ALA A 351 -2.20 10.61 -30.30
N LEU A 352 -1.84 11.84 -30.70
CA LEU A 352 -2.57 13.07 -30.36
C LEU A 352 -4.04 13.02 -30.84
N ALA A 353 -4.32 12.31 -31.94
CA ALA A 353 -5.66 12.16 -32.47
C ALA A 353 -6.61 11.39 -31.54
N HIS A 354 -6.06 10.57 -30.63
CA HIS A 354 -6.83 9.79 -29.65
C HIS A 354 -7.18 10.57 -28.39
N LEU A 355 -6.63 11.76 -28.20
CA LEU A 355 -6.79 12.56 -26.99
C LEU A 355 -7.91 13.59 -27.15
N ARG A 356 -8.81 13.67 -26.18
CA ARG A 356 -9.86 14.70 -26.13
C ARG A 356 -10.15 15.14 -24.71
N PHE A 357 -10.37 16.43 -24.53
CA PHE A 357 -10.94 16.95 -23.29
C PHE A 357 -12.47 16.80 -23.30
N SER A 358 -13.00 16.28 -22.21
CA SER A 358 -14.43 16.27 -21.92
C SER A 358 -14.74 17.20 -20.76
N LEU A 359 -15.87 17.91 -20.86
CA LEU A 359 -16.37 18.87 -19.89
C LEU A 359 -17.75 18.39 -19.40
N PRO A 360 -17.81 17.49 -18.39
CA PRO A 360 -19.07 16.89 -17.93
C PRO A 360 -20.10 17.92 -17.46
N SER A 361 -19.64 19.04 -16.90
CA SER A 361 -20.50 20.14 -16.41
C SER A 361 -21.04 21.06 -17.52
N GLY A 362 -20.69 20.82 -18.79
CA GLY A 362 -21.07 21.67 -19.92
C GLY A 362 -20.29 23.00 -20.01
N PRO A 363 -20.64 23.89 -20.96
CA PRO A 363 -19.88 25.12 -21.22
C PRO A 363 -19.74 26.01 -19.99
N LEU A 364 -18.52 26.47 -19.72
CA LEU A 364 -18.18 27.21 -18.50
C LEU A 364 -17.96 28.70 -18.78
N ARG A 365 -18.47 29.57 -17.90
CA ARG A 365 -17.94 30.93 -17.77
C ARG A 365 -16.86 30.96 -16.69
N PRO A 366 -15.60 31.31 -17.02
CA PRO A 366 -14.55 31.45 -16.02
C PRO A 366 -14.92 32.45 -14.93
N LEU A 367 -14.62 32.10 -13.67
CA LEU A 367 -14.76 32.99 -12.52
C LEU A 367 -13.38 33.33 -11.94
N LEU A 368 -13.29 34.49 -11.27
CA LEU A 368 -12.12 34.82 -10.46
C LEU A 368 -12.05 33.84 -9.28
N PRO A 369 -10.83 33.39 -8.89
CA PRO A 369 -10.67 32.61 -7.67
C PRO A 369 -11.24 33.38 -6.47
N SER A 370 -12.07 32.74 -5.65
CA SER A 370 -12.53 33.34 -4.39
C SER A 370 -11.35 33.46 -3.44
N LEU A 371 -11.10 34.67 -2.92
CA LEU A 371 -10.01 34.95 -1.97
C LEU A 371 -10.44 34.84 -0.51
N ALA A 372 -11.73 34.58 -0.25
CA ALA A 372 -12.23 34.36 1.09
C ALA A 372 -11.55 33.11 1.69
N SER A 373 -11.21 33.17 2.99
CA SER A 373 -10.87 31.97 3.75
C SER A 373 -11.95 30.95 3.46
N ALA A 374 -11.54 29.75 3.03
CA ALA A 374 -12.47 28.65 2.85
C ALA A 374 -13.07 28.37 4.24
N ALA A 375 -14.17 29.04 4.58
CA ALA A 375 -15.06 28.56 5.60
C ALA A 375 -15.30 27.10 5.25
N ALA A 376 -15.09 26.22 6.24
CA ALA A 376 -15.30 24.78 6.12
C ALA A 376 -16.53 24.53 5.24
N PRO A 377 -16.47 23.58 4.29
CA PRO A 377 -17.51 23.39 3.29
C PRO A 377 -18.86 23.18 3.97
N THR A 378 -19.61 24.26 4.12
CA THR A 378 -20.99 24.32 4.61
C THR A 378 -21.88 24.31 3.39
N SER A 379 -21.65 23.31 2.54
CA SER A 379 -22.61 22.81 1.59
C SER A 379 -22.63 21.31 1.80
N SER A 380 -23.66 20.85 2.49
CA SER A 380 -24.06 19.45 2.57
C SER A 380 -23.76 18.72 1.26
N PRO A 381 -22.97 17.63 1.26
CA PRO A 381 -22.81 16.79 0.09
C PRO A 381 -24.14 16.04 -0.10
N THR A 382 -25.05 16.62 -0.87
CA THR A 382 -26.22 15.91 -1.37
C THR A 382 -25.77 14.93 -2.45
N SER A 383 -25.24 13.79 -2.02
CA SER A 383 -25.44 12.46 -2.61
C SER A 383 -24.49 11.46 -1.95
N HIS A 384 -25.08 10.60 -1.11
CA HIS A 384 -24.59 9.30 -0.67
C HIS A 384 -23.17 8.88 -1.11
N ALA A 385 -22.17 9.13 -0.26
CA ALA A 385 -20.92 8.38 -0.27
C ALA A 385 -20.59 8.00 1.18
N ALA A 386 -20.42 6.70 1.42
CA ALA A 386 -20.08 6.16 2.74
C ALA A 386 -18.66 6.61 3.15
N PRO A 387 -18.37 6.77 4.47
CA PRO A 387 -17.02 7.06 4.92
C PRO A 387 -16.08 5.93 4.50
N GLY A 388 -15.12 6.23 3.63
CA GLY A 388 -14.14 5.26 3.09
C GLY A 388 -14.05 5.20 1.56
N THR A 389 -14.94 5.86 0.79
CA THR A 389 -14.82 5.92 -0.67
C THR A 389 -14.00 7.11 -1.13
N ILE A 390 -12.90 6.85 -1.85
CA ILE A 390 -12.10 7.84 -2.59
C ILE A 390 -13.03 8.68 -3.46
N ASP A 391 -12.92 10.01 -3.45
CA ASP A 391 -13.50 10.84 -4.50
C ASP A 391 -12.54 10.83 -5.69
N PRO A 392 -12.78 10.03 -6.74
CA PRO A 392 -11.88 9.93 -7.88
C PRO A 392 -11.72 11.26 -8.63
N GLN A 393 -12.55 12.27 -8.34
CA GLN A 393 -12.60 13.53 -9.06
C GLN A 393 -11.99 14.71 -8.30
N LEU A 394 -11.30 14.46 -7.18
CA LEU A 394 -10.81 15.49 -6.27
C LEU A 394 -9.96 16.59 -6.95
N PHE A 395 -9.10 16.24 -7.92
CA PHE A 395 -8.24 17.20 -8.62
C PHE A 395 -8.78 17.64 -9.99
N SER A 396 -9.88 17.05 -10.46
CA SER A 396 -10.42 17.28 -11.82
C SER A 396 -10.82 18.74 -12.07
N SER A 397 -11.07 19.51 -11.01
CA SER A 397 -11.43 20.93 -11.09
C SER A 397 -10.24 21.88 -11.04
N HIS A 398 -9.03 21.42 -10.70
CA HIS A 398 -7.91 22.31 -10.38
C HIS A 398 -7.35 23.08 -11.58
N LEU A 399 -7.36 22.45 -12.76
CA LEU A 399 -6.77 23.04 -13.97
C LEU A 399 -7.60 24.23 -14.47
N LEU A 400 -8.92 24.04 -14.62
CA LEU A 400 -9.84 25.03 -15.20
C LEU A 400 -10.67 25.81 -14.16
N GLY A 401 -11.00 25.19 -13.03
CA GLY A 401 -11.97 25.65 -12.02
C GLY A 401 -13.28 24.85 -12.01
N THR A 402 -13.48 23.94 -12.96
CA THR A 402 -14.58 22.96 -13.02
C THR A 402 -14.04 21.63 -13.50
N GLN A 403 -14.82 20.56 -13.28
CA GLN A 403 -14.45 19.21 -13.68
C GLN A 403 -14.03 19.13 -15.15
N LEU A 404 -12.79 18.73 -15.37
CA LEU A 404 -12.18 18.53 -16.67
C LEU A 404 -11.53 17.15 -16.69
N ALA A 405 -11.83 16.35 -17.71
CA ALA A 405 -11.24 15.03 -17.88
C ALA A 405 -10.56 14.91 -19.24
N LEU A 406 -9.31 14.46 -19.25
CA LEU A 406 -8.65 14.01 -20.48
C LEU A 406 -9.10 12.57 -20.75
N THR A 407 -9.54 12.30 -21.98
CA THR A 407 -10.03 10.99 -22.42
C THR A 407 -9.16 10.46 -23.55
N TYR A 408 -8.97 9.14 -23.56
CA TYR A 408 -8.26 8.42 -24.62
C TYR A 408 -9.24 7.56 -25.39
N SER A 409 -9.40 7.82 -26.69
CA SER A 409 -10.30 7.04 -27.54
C SER A 409 -9.67 5.69 -27.87
N VAL A 410 -10.10 4.62 -27.18
CA VAL A 410 -9.69 3.25 -27.50
C VAL A 410 -10.55 2.74 -28.65
N THR A 411 -9.91 2.41 -29.76
CA THR A 411 -10.53 1.68 -30.88
C THR A 411 -10.06 0.23 -30.86
N TRP A 412 -10.91 -0.67 -31.35
CA TRP A 412 -10.48 -2.04 -31.62
C TRP A 412 -9.19 -2.04 -32.47
N PRO A 413 -8.15 -2.85 -32.14
CA PRO A 413 -8.13 -3.97 -31.18
C PRO A 413 -7.58 -3.62 -29.77
N LEU A 414 -7.32 -2.35 -29.47
CA LEU A 414 -6.72 -1.94 -28.19
C LEU A 414 -7.65 -2.14 -26.97
N ASP A 415 -8.94 -2.35 -27.21
CA ASP A 415 -9.97 -2.67 -26.21
C ASP A 415 -9.83 -4.07 -25.60
N LEU A 416 -9.05 -4.96 -26.25
CA LEU A 416 -8.66 -6.25 -25.67
C LEU A 416 -7.71 -6.09 -24.47
N PHE A 417 -6.93 -5.01 -24.49
CA PHE A 417 -5.92 -4.68 -23.48
C PHE A 417 -6.44 -3.65 -22.48
N LEU A 418 -6.90 -2.48 -22.96
CA LEU A 418 -7.31 -1.34 -22.13
C LEU A 418 -8.80 -1.37 -21.78
N HIS A 419 -9.13 -1.44 -20.50
CA HIS A 419 -10.51 -1.31 -20.03
C HIS A 419 -10.85 0.13 -19.65
N SER A 420 -12.15 0.44 -19.59
CA SER A 420 -12.65 1.74 -19.14
C SER A 420 -12.16 2.11 -17.73
N ALA A 421 -11.99 1.12 -16.85
CA ALA A 421 -11.42 1.30 -15.52
C ALA A 421 -9.97 1.81 -15.59
N ASP A 422 -9.14 1.21 -16.44
CA ASP A 422 -7.73 1.62 -16.61
C ASP A 422 -7.63 3.06 -17.13
N LEU A 423 -8.47 3.42 -18.10
CA LEU A 423 -8.53 4.78 -18.64
C LEU A 423 -8.99 5.81 -17.61
N SER A 424 -9.92 5.42 -16.72
CA SER A 424 -10.35 6.28 -15.62
C SER A 424 -9.22 6.53 -14.61
N ALA A 425 -8.41 5.50 -14.32
CA ALA A 425 -7.23 5.64 -13.48
C ALA A 425 -6.19 6.59 -14.09
N TYR A 426 -5.94 6.48 -15.40
CA TYR A 426 -5.09 7.44 -16.12
C TYR A 426 -5.65 8.87 -16.08
N ALA A 427 -6.94 9.07 -16.28
CA ALA A 427 -7.57 10.39 -16.22
C ALA A 427 -7.42 11.03 -14.82
N ASN A 428 -7.53 10.22 -13.75
CA ASN A 428 -7.32 10.67 -12.38
C ASN A 428 -5.84 11.04 -12.13
N LEU A 429 -4.90 10.19 -12.58
CA LEU A 429 -3.46 10.46 -12.52
C LEU A 429 -3.12 11.76 -13.27
N PHE A 430 -3.64 11.96 -14.48
CA PHE A 430 -3.46 13.19 -15.25
C PHE A 430 -3.99 14.41 -14.49
N SER A 431 -5.19 14.32 -13.93
CA SER A 431 -5.79 15.43 -13.18
C SER A 431 -4.93 15.82 -11.98
N TYR A 432 -4.41 14.83 -11.25
CA TYR A 432 -3.51 15.04 -10.11
C TYR A 432 -2.17 15.64 -10.53
N LEU A 433 -1.48 15.01 -11.50
CA LEU A 433 -0.16 15.45 -11.95
C LEU A 433 -0.22 16.84 -12.59
N SER A 434 -1.25 17.13 -13.38
CA SER A 434 -1.44 18.44 -13.99
C SER A 434 -1.76 19.52 -12.95
N ALA A 435 -2.54 19.20 -11.90
CA ALA A 435 -2.77 20.10 -10.78
C ALA A 435 -1.47 20.46 -10.04
N LEU A 436 -0.65 19.46 -9.74
CA LEU A 436 0.65 19.64 -9.09
C LEU A 436 1.59 20.48 -9.97
N ARG A 437 1.72 20.12 -11.25
CA ARG A 437 2.62 20.81 -12.21
C ARG A 437 2.17 22.25 -12.48
N LYS A 438 0.87 22.50 -12.57
CA LYS A 438 0.32 23.86 -12.70
C LYS A 438 0.68 24.70 -11.48
N THR A 439 0.36 24.20 -10.28
CA THR A 439 0.62 24.93 -9.02
C THR A 439 2.10 25.24 -8.87
N HIS A 440 2.97 24.28 -9.16
CA HIS A 440 4.43 24.46 -9.20
C HIS A 440 4.85 25.57 -10.15
N THR A 441 4.35 25.56 -11.39
CA THR A 441 4.65 26.59 -12.39
C THR A 441 4.19 27.99 -11.92
N ARG A 442 3.03 28.09 -11.28
CA ARG A 442 2.49 29.35 -10.75
C ARG A 442 3.31 29.90 -9.58
N VAL A 443 3.70 29.04 -8.63
CA VAL A 443 4.57 29.42 -7.49
C VAL A 443 5.93 29.89 -7.99
N HIS A 444 6.54 29.19 -8.94
CA HIS A 444 7.80 29.60 -9.55
C HIS A 444 7.67 30.94 -10.32
N GLY A 445 6.54 31.17 -10.99
CA GLY A 445 6.21 32.47 -11.58
C GLY A 445 6.12 33.59 -10.53
N CYS A 446 5.53 33.31 -9.37
CA CYS A 446 5.48 34.23 -8.24
C CYS A 446 6.88 34.57 -7.69
N TRP A 447 7.77 33.57 -7.55
CA TRP A 447 9.17 33.81 -7.18
C TRP A 447 9.86 34.79 -8.13
N THR A 448 9.65 34.61 -9.43
CA THR A 448 10.19 35.50 -10.47
C THR A 448 9.60 36.90 -10.35
N SER A 449 8.30 37.03 -10.08
CA SER A 449 7.64 38.31 -9.87
C SER A 449 8.21 39.05 -8.66
N LEU A 450 8.33 38.38 -7.50
CA LEU A 450 8.91 38.95 -6.29
C LEU A 450 10.37 39.38 -6.49
N SER A 451 11.15 38.57 -7.22
CA SER A 451 12.53 38.89 -7.61
C SER A 451 12.61 40.17 -8.44
N ASN A 452 11.73 40.30 -9.43
CA ASN A 452 11.67 41.50 -10.29
C ASN A 452 11.23 42.73 -9.49
N ALA A 453 10.22 42.60 -8.64
CA ALA A 453 9.73 43.67 -7.77
C ALA A 453 10.82 44.15 -6.80
N GLN A 454 11.55 43.23 -6.16
CA GLN A 454 12.67 43.57 -5.28
C GLN A 454 13.78 44.32 -6.03
N ARG A 455 14.16 43.85 -7.24
CA ARG A 455 15.13 44.55 -8.09
C ARG A 455 14.64 45.95 -8.48
N ALA A 456 13.35 46.12 -8.76
CA ALA A 456 12.77 47.42 -9.07
C ALA A 456 12.78 48.36 -7.85
N ARG A 457 12.44 47.88 -6.65
CA ARG A 457 12.47 48.68 -5.41
C ARG A 457 13.87 49.15 -5.05
N ARG A 458 14.87 48.27 -5.10
CA ARG A 458 16.27 48.60 -4.73
C ARG A 458 16.89 49.70 -5.58
N ARG A 459 16.37 49.96 -6.79
CA ARG A 459 16.79 51.13 -7.60
C ARG A 459 16.50 52.46 -6.90
N TRP A 460 15.49 52.51 -6.04
CA TRP A 460 15.04 53.71 -5.34
C TRP A 460 15.40 53.72 -3.85
N THR A 461 15.55 52.55 -3.22
CA THR A 461 15.78 52.42 -1.77
C THR A 461 17.20 51.97 -1.38
N GLY A 462 18.05 51.62 -2.35
CA GLY A 462 19.40 51.10 -2.10
C GLY A 462 19.37 49.76 -1.36
N LEU A 463 20.06 49.68 -0.22
CA LEU A 463 20.07 48.50 0.66
C LEU A 463 18.90 48.47 1.66
N GLY A 464 18.12 49.54 1.77
CA GLY A 464 16.94 49.61 2.62
C GLY A 464 15.67 49.11 1.92
N GLU A 465 14.62 48.81 2.70
CA GLU A 465 13.32 48.35 2.19
C GLU A 465 12.31 49.50 1.92
N GLY A 466 12.78 50.75 2.04
CA GLY A 466 11.99 51.97 1.86
C GLY A 466 10.95 52.19 2.96
N GLY A 467 10.22 53.31 2.89
CA GLY A 467 9.18 53.68 3.87
C GLY A 467 9.68 54.64 4.96
N THR A 468 8.82 54.94 5.93
CA THR A 468 9.14 55.74 7.13
C THR A 468 9.90 54.89 8.15
N ALA A 469 10.51 55.54 9.15
CA ALA A 469 11.22 54.84 10.24
C ALA A 469 10.29 53.91 11.05
N GLU A 470 9.00 54.25 11.14
CA GLU A 470 7.98 53.48 11.86
C GLU A 470 7.59 52.17 11.14
N ASP A 471 7.69 52.13 9.80
CA ASP A 471 7.26 50.97 8.99
C ASP A 471 8.41 50.10 8.49
N LEU A 472 9.65 50.56 8.59
CA LEU A 472 10.82 49.87 8.04
C LEU A 472 10.96 48.43 8.56
N GLU A 473 10.71 48.22 9.85
CA GLU A 473 10.77 46.89 10.48
C GLU A 473 9.65 45.97 9.98
N LEU A 474 8.41 46.48 9.89
CA LEU A 474 7.26 45.74 9.37
C LEU A 474 7.43 45.36 7.90
N ARG A 475 8.00 46.25 7.08
CA ARG A 475 8.31 45.97 5.67
C ARG A 475 9.38 44.88 5.55
N SER A 476 10.44 44.96 6.35
CA SER A 476 11.50 43.94 6.39
C SER A 476 10.96 42.57 6.81
N ARG A 477 10.08 42.53 7.82
CA ARG A 477 9.46 41.29 8.29
C ARG A 477 8.50 40.70 7.26
N SER A 478 7.70 41.54 6.61
CA SER A 478 6.75 41.14 5.56
C SER A 478 7.44 40.52 4.35
N LEU A 479 8.54 41.13 3.89
CA LEU A 479 9.34 40.56 2.82
C LEU A 479 9.97 39.23 3.23
N ARG A 480 10.63 39.17 4.39
CA ARG A 480 11.24 37.93 4.89
C ARG A 480 10.23 36.79 4.95
N CYS A 481 9.03 37.06 5.48
CA CYS A 481 7.97 36.07 5.54
C CYS A 481 7.46 35.69 4.14
N GLY A 482 7.16 36.65 3.27
CA GLY A 482 6.69 36.38 1.91
C GLY A 482 7.68 35.55 1.08
N TRP A 483 8.97 35.86 1.14
CA TRP A 483 10.03 35.05 0.52
C TRP A 483 10.16 33.66 1.16
N GLY A 484 10.01 33.57 2.48
CA GLY A 484 9.98 32.30 3.20
C GLY A 484 8.86 31.39 2.74
N ILE A 485 7.64 31.93 2.59
CA ILE A 485 6.47 31.17 2.11
C ILE A 485 6.73 30.61 0.71
N VAL A 486 7.14 31.43 -0.25
CA VAL A 486 7.36 30.95 -1.63
C VAL A 486 8.47 29.92 -1.68
N ARG A 487 9.54 30.11 -0.92
CA ARG A 487 10.63 29.14 -0.81
C ARG A 487 10.11 27.80 -0.27
N ASP A 488 9.32 27.82 0.80
CA ASP A 488 8.80 26.61 1.42
C ASP A 488 7.79 25.90 0.50
N MET A 489 6.93 26.65 -0.22
CA MET A 489 6.03 26.13 -1.25
C MET A 489 6.80 25.48 -2.40
N GLU A 490 7.80 26.16 -2.95
CA GLU A 490 8.61 25.67 -4.08
C GLU A 490 9.40 24.43 -3.67
N TRP A 491 10.06 24.45 -2.49
CA TRP A 491 10.77 23.30 -1.94
C TRP A 491 9.85 22.07 -1.80
N PHE A 492 8.65 22.25 -1.24
CA PHE A 492 7.69 21.15 -1.08
C PHE A 492 7.24 20.58 -2.43
N LEU A 493 6.83 21.46 -3.35
CA LEU A 493 6.33 21.07 -4.68
C LEU A 493 7.43 20.41 -5.52
N ASP A 494 8.67 20.92 -5.47
CA ASP A 494 9.84 20.31 -6.13
C ASP A 494 10.15 18.92 -5.56
N THR A 495 10.12 18.78 -4.23
CA THR A 495 10.40 17.50 -3.57
C THR A 495 9.35 16.46 -3.93
N LEU A 496 8.07 16.83 -3.85
CA LEU A 496 6.95 15.95 -4.17
C LEU A 496 6.91 15.59 -5.66
N LEU A 497 7.08 16.58 -6.55
CA LEU A 497 7.08 16.34 -8.00
C LEU A 497 8.27 15.50 -8.44
N SER A 498 9.46 15.75 -7.88
CA SER A 498 10.66 14.94 -8.16
C SER A 498 10.48 13.50 -7.72
N TYR A 499 9.90 13.27 -6.54
CA TYR A 499 9.54 11.94 -6.07
C TYR A 499 8.57 11.23 -7.03
N ILE A 500 7.44 11.87 -7.34
CA ILE A 500 6.39 11.25 -8.18
C ILE A 500 6.93 10.96 -9.58
N MET A 501 7.63 11.91 -10.21
CA MET A 501 8.09 11.72 -11.59
C MET A 501 9.28 10.76 -11.68
N MET A 502 10.25 10.85 -10.78
CA MET A 502 11.51 10.09 -10.89
C MET A 502 11.46 8.75 -10.17
N ASP A 503 10.94 8.71 -8.95
CA ASP A 503 10.98 7.49 -8.12
C ASP A 503 9.75 6.61 -8.33
N VAL A 504 8.64 7.15 -8.84
CA VAL A 504 7.38 6.40 -9.05
C VAL A 504 7.12 6.20 -10.54
N VAL A 505 6.77 7.27 -11.27
CA VAL A 505 6.31 7.21 -12.67
C VAL A 505 7.38 6.58 -13.56
N ASP A 506 8.61 7.08 -13.54
CA ASP A 506 9.63 6.59 -14.47
C ASP A 506 10.16 5.20 -14.08
N VAL A 507 10.27 4.90 -12.78
CA VAL A 507 10.66 3.56 -12.30
C VAL A 507 9.62 2.51 -12.69
N GLU A 508 8.34 2.73 -12.41
CA GLU A 508 7.29 1.78 -12.75
C GLU A 508 7.11 1.66 -14.26
N PHE A 509 7.25 2.76 -15.01
CA PHE A 509 7.18 2.71 -16.48
C PHE A 509 8.34 1.90 -17.07
N ARG A 510 9.58 2.07 -16.57
CA ARG A 510 10.73 1.27 -16.99
C ARG A 510 10.54 -0.22 -16.65
N LYS A 511 9.96 -0.54 -15.50
CA LYS A 511 9.62 -1.93 -15.14
C LYS A 511 8.60 -2.53 -16.09
N LEU A 512 7.51 -1.81 -16.38
CA LEU A 512 6.50 -2.26 -17.33
C LEU A 512 7.13 -2.51 -18.70
N LYS A 513 7.91 -1.56 -19.22
CA LYS A 513 8.62 -1.70 -20.50
C LYS A 513 9.58 -2.89 -20.48
N GLY A 514 10.32 -3.09 -19.38
CA GLY A 514 11.19 -4.24 -19.19
C GLY A 514 10.45 -5.58 -19.23
N ILE A 515 9.28 -5.69 -18.60
CA ILE A 515 8.44 -6.90 -18.63
C ILE A 515 7.90 -7.17 -20.04
N LEU A 516 7.50 -6.11 -20.76
CA LEU A 516 7.04 -6.22 -22.15
C LEU A 516 8.17 -6.63 -23.11
N SER A 517 9.40 -6.17 -22.88
CA SER A 517 10.56 -6.46 -23.74
C SER A 517 11.34 -7.75 -23.41
N GLN A 518 11.53 -8.12 -22.13
CA GLN A 518 12.37 -9.27 -21.75
C GLN A 518 11.81 -10.62 -22.20
N LYS A 519 10.49 -10.80 -22.20
CA LYS A 519 9.88 -12.09 -22.59
C LYS A 519 9.72 -12.27 -24.10
N ALA A 520 10.06 -11.25 -24.90
CA ALA A 520 10.12 -11.38 -26.36
C ALA A 520 11.39 -12.12 -26.83
N HIS A 521 12.51 -12.00 -26.09
CA HIS A 521 13.78 -12.61 -26.48
C HIS A 521 13.82 -14.15 -26.34
N ASP A 522 12.93 -14.74 -25.53
CA ASP A 522 12.81 -16.21 -25.38
C ASP A 522 12.03 -16.87 -26.54
N SER A 523 11.54 -16.10 -27.52
CA SER A 523 10.70 -16.58 -28.63
C SER A 523 11.40 -16.69 -30.00
N LEU A 524 12.73 -16.50 -30.06
CA LEU A 524 13.53 -16.70 -31.28
C LEU A 524 14.35 -18.00 -31.20
N PRO A 525 14.34 -18.87 -32.22
CA PRO A 525 15.17 -20.07 -32.21
C PRO A 525 16.65 -19.68 -32.26
N ALA A 526 17.42 -20.19 -31.29
CA ALA A 526 18.85 -19.97 -31.18
C ALA A 526 19.56 -20.26 -32.51
N ARG A 527 20.15 -19.22 -33.10
CA ARG A 527 20.95 -19.32 -34.31
C ARG A 527 22.33 -19.82 -33.92
N GLU A 528 22.64 -21.04 -34.35
CA GLU A 528 23.95 -21.69 -34.22
C GLU A 528 25.06 -20.71 -34.59
N THR A 529 25.96 -20.43 -33.63
CA THR A 529 27.27 -19.89 -33.95
C THR A 529 28.31 -20.70 -33.19
N THR A 530 29.23 -21.23 -33.99
CA THR A 530 30.21 -22.26 -33.74
C THR A 530 31.50 -21.68 -33.15
N ILE A 531 32.15 -22.45 -32.25
CA ILE A 531 33.62 -22.57 -31.99
C ILE A 531 34.26 -21.52 -31.02
N PRO A 532 35.25 -21.86 -30.13
CA PRO A 532 35.48 -23.07 -29.32
C PRO A 532 36.12 -22.84 -27.90
N LEU A 533 36.02 -23.89 -27.08
CA LEU A 533 36.93 -24.41 -26.03
C LEU A 533 38.15 -23.61 -25.49
N SER A 534 38.21 -23.51 -24.15
CA SER A 534 39.25 -24.01 -23.23
C SER A 534 38.83 -23.60 -21.80
N SER A 535 39.14 -24.22 -20.66
CA SER A 535 39.82 -25.44 -20.22
C SER A 535 39.52 -25.53 -18.71
N SER A 536 38.92 -26.62 -18.24
CA SER A 536 39.48 -27.52 -17.22
C SER A 536 39.51 -26.97 -15.78
N ASP A 537 38.63 -27.50 -14.93
CA ASP A 537 39.10 -28.23 -13.76
C ASP A 537 38.05 -29.23 -13.24
N LEU A 538 38.52 -30.46 -13.06
CA LEU A 538 37.84 -31.64 -12.53
C LEU A 538 38.19 -31.78 -11.05
N GLN A 539 37.20 -32.12 -10.21
CA GLN A 539 37.30 -33.10 -9.11
C GLN A 539 35.89 -33.26 -8.51
N SER A 540 35.14 -34.29 -8.92
CA SER A 540 35.10 -35.65 -8.37
C SER A 540 34.34 -35.74 -7.03
N THR A 541 33.18 -36.41 -7.06
CA THR A 541 32.90 -37.56 -6.20
C THR A 541 31.64 -38.28 -6.67
N VAL A 542 31.73 -39.60 -6.62
CA VAL A 542 30.86 -40.61 -7.20
C VAL A 542 29.74 -40.98 -6.22
N LYS A 543 28.48 -41.15 -6.69
CA LYS A 543 27.64 -42.35 -6.45
C LYS A 543 26.23 -42.29 -7.09
N LEU A 544 26.00 -43.36 -7.87
CA LEU A 544 24.83 -44.06 -8.44
C LEU A 544 23.46 -44.04 -7.69
N PRO A 545 22.36 -44.55 -8.30
CA PRO A 545 21.13 -43.81 -8.58
C PRO A 545 19.97 -44.15 -7.62
N ALA A 546 19.02 -43.22 -7.51
CA ALA A 546 17.69 -43.51 -6.98
C ALA A 546 16.61 -42.86 -7.86
N SER A 547 15.69 -43.71 -8.29
CA SER A 547 14.43 -43.43 -8.97
C SER A 547 13.64 -42.28 -8.33
N GLY A 548 13.20 -41.34 -9.16
CA GLY A 548 12.28 -40.29 -8.78
C GLY A 548 12.08 -39.34 -9.95
N SER A 549 11.18 -39.71 -10.87
CA SER A 549 10.71 -38.86 -11.95
C SER A 549 9.96 -37.65 -11.39
N SER A 550 10.68 -36.58 -11.06
CA SER A 550 10.12 -35.25 -10.92
C SER A 550 10.36 -34.51 -12.23
N ALA A 551 9.41 -34.63 -13.15
CA ALA A 551 9.34 -33.78 -14.33
C ALA A 551 9.25 -32.32 -13.86
N SER A 552 10.34 -31.58 -14.03
CA SER A 552 10.37 -30.14 -13.87
C SER A 552 9.57 -29.51 -15.01
N ASN A 553 8.29 -29.20 -14.74
CA ASN A 553 7.50 -28.33 -15.61
C ASN A 553 8.07 -26.89 -15.54
N SER A 554 9.05 -26.60 -16.38
CA SER A 554 9.33 -25.23 -16.82
C SER A 554 8.30 -24.87 -17.90
N SER A 555 7.08 -24.52 -17.49
CA SER A 555 6.11 -23.92 -18.41
C SER A 555 6.58 -22.51 -18.73
N SER A 556 7.09 -22.30 -19.94
CA SER A 556 7.28 -20.96 -20.52
C SER A 556 5.93 -20.22 -20.46
N SER A 557 5.83 -19.22 -19.60
CA SER A 557 4.60 -18.44 -19.44
C SER A 557 4.39 -17.57 -20.69
N HIS A 558 3.60 -18.06 -21.65
CA HIS A 558 3.24 -17.29 -22.85
C HIS A 558 2.41 -16.05 -22.44
N LEU A 559 2.64 -14.91 -23.10
CA LEU A 559 1.89 -13.67 -22.83
C LEU A 559 0.46 -13.82 -23.38
N ASP A 560 -0.47 -14.19 -22.50
CA ASP A 560 -1.90 -14.08 -22.78
C ASP A 560 -2.39 -12.65 -22.50
N PHE A 561 -3.42 -12.18 -23.20
CA PHE A 561 -3.96 -10.82 -23.02
C PHE A 561 -4.54 -10.61 -21.62
N THR A 562 -5.04 -11.68 -21.00
CA THR A 562 -5.45 -11.65 -19.59
C THR A 562 -4.26 -11.37 -18.65
N THR A 563 -3.11 -12.00 -18.92
CA THR A 563 -1.85 -11.75 -18.22
C THR A 563 -1.33 -10.34 -18.49
N LEU A 564 -1.37 -9.88 -19.75
CA LEU A 564 -0.98 -8.51 -20.11
C LEU A 564 -1.84 -7.48 -19.38
N ARG A 565 -3.15 -7.69 -19.34
CA ARG A 565 -4.08 -6.84 -18.59
C ARG A 565 -3.75 -6.86 -17.10
N ALA A 566 -3.51 -8.02 -16.51
CA ALA A 566 -3.14 -8.12 -15.09
C ALA A 566 -1.83 -7.36 -14.80
N ILE A 567 -0.83 -7.46 -15.67
CA ILE A 567 0.43 -6.72 -15.56
C ILE A 567 0.16 -5.21 -15.60
N HIS A 568 -0.67 -4.73 -16.53
CA HIS A 568 -0.97 -3.31 -16.68
C HIS A 568 -1.85 -2.75 -15.55
N THR A 569 -2.86 -3.48 -15.11
CA THR A 569 -3.66 -3.12 -13.92
C THR A 569 -2.78 -3.06 -12.67
N THR A 570 -1.84 -4.00 -12.50
CA THR A 570 -0.86 -3.97 -11.40
C THR A 570 0.06 -2.75 -11.51
N TYR A 571 0.50 -2.40 -12.72
CA TYR A 571 1.28 -1.18 -12.95
C TYR A 571 0.51 0.09 -12.57
N LEU A 572 -0.77 0.19 -12.94
CA LEU A 572 -1.63 1.31 -12.57
C LEU A 572 -1.86 1.39 -11.06
N ASP A 573 -2.10 0.25 -10.40
CA ASP A 573 -2.28 0.19 -8.94
C ASP A 573 -1.03 0.68 -8.20
N ARG A 574 0.16 0.28 -8.67
CA ARG A 574 1.45 0.78 -8.14
C ARG A 574 1.64 2.27 -8.39
N LEU A 575 1.25 2.78 -9.55
CA LEU A 575 1.30 4.22 -9.83
C LEU A 575 0.36 5.00 -8.91
N LEU A 576 -0.89 4.57 -8.75
CA LEU A 576 -1.86 5.22 -7.87
C LEU A 576 -1.37 5.23 -6.42
N THR A 577 -0.85 4.10 -5.96
CA THR A 577 -0.31 3.97 -4.60
C THR A 577 0.95 4.82 -4.41
N GLY A 578 1.91 4.76 -5.34
CA GLY A 578 3.13 5.56 -5.28
C GLY A 578 2.87 7.06 -5.43
N CYS A 579 1.82 7.46 -6.15
CA CYS A 579 1.37 8.86 -6.23
C CYS A 579 0.60 9.32 -4.98
N LEU A 580 0.46 8.46 -3.96
CA LEU A 580 -0.25 8.69 -2.70
C LEU A 580 -1.78 8.88 -2.86
N LEU A 581 -2.35 8.50 -4.01
CA LEU A 581 -3.77 8.68 -4.32
C LEU A 581 -4.69 7.63 -3.69
N THR A 582 -4.13 6.51 -3.21
CA THR A 582 -4.89 5.48 -2.50
C THR A 582 -5.19 5.85 -1.05
N ASN A 583 -4.44 6.79 -0.46
CA ASN A 583 -4.68 7.28 0.89
C ASN A 583 -5.49 8.60 0.86
N PRO A 584 -6.77 8.59 1.26
CA PRO A 584 -7.63 9.77 1.16
C PRO A 584 -7.19 10.90 2.09
N ALA A 585 -6.59 10.60 3.25
CA ALA A 585 -6.11 11.61 4.18
C ALA A 585 -4.95 12.41 3.54
N LEU A 586 -3.94 11.73 3.02
CA LEU A 586 -2.82 12.36 2.30
C LEU A 586 -3.31 13.16 1.09
N THR A 587 -4.21 12.57 0.30
CA THR A 587 -4.75 13.19 -0.91
C THR A 587 -5.49 14.50 -0.59
N SER A 588 -6.27 14.53 0.50
CA SER A 588 -6.98 15.73 0.97
C SER A 588 -6.04 16.85 1.42
N VAL A 589 -4.95 16.50 2.11
CA VAL A 589 -3.96 17.47 2.58
C VAL A 589 -3.15 18.02 1.41
N ILE A 590 -2.77 17.20 0.43
CA ILE A 590 -2.11 17.68 -0.80
C ILE A 590 -3.00 18.71 -1.50
N ARG A 591 -4.30 18.40 -1.68
CA ARG A 591 -5.24 19.37 -2.27
C ARG A 591 -5.27 20.68 -1.49
N LEU A 592 -5.36 20.63 -0.16
CA LEU A 592 -5.34 21.83 0.69
C LEU A 592 -4.06 22.65 0.47
N ILE A 593 -2.89 22.00 0.40
CA ILE A 593 -1.62 22.68 0.13
C ILE A 593 -1.65 23.35 -1.25
N LEU A 594 -2.13 22.68 -2.29
CA LEU A 594 -2.25 23.28 -3.63
C LEU A 594 -3.18 24.49 -3.63
N ASP A 595 -4.31 24.42 -2.93
CA ASP A 595 -5.27 25.53 -2.81
C ASP A 595 -4.65 26.73 -2.04
N ILE A 596 -3.84 26.48 -0.99
CA ILE A 596 -3.10 27.53 -0.26
C ILE A 596 -2.04 28.19 -1.16
N CYS A 597 -1.28 27.39 -1.92
CA CYS A 597 -0.32 27.89 -2.90
C CYS A 597 -0.99 28.81 -3.94
N GLU A 598 -2.10 28.35 -4.52
CA GLU A 598 -2.88 29.12 -5.50
C GLU A 598 -3.44 30.42 -4.88
N ARG A 599 -3.92 30.38 -3.62
CA ARG A 599 -4.40 31.57 -2.88
C ARG A 599 -3.29 32.61 -2.69
N PHE A 600 -2.09 32.18 -2.28
CA PHE A 600 -0.96 33.08 -2.08
C PHE A 600 -0.52 33.74 -3.39
N VAL A 601 -0.34 32.94 -4.45
CA VAL A 601 0.08 33.45 -5.76
C VAL A 601 -0.96 34.43 -6.31
N ALA A 602 -2.26 34.10 -6.24
CA ALA A 602 -3.33 34.99 -6.67
C ALA A 602 -3.35 36.32 -5.88
N GLN A 603 -3.05 36.28 -4.58
CA GLN A 603 -2.98 37.48 -3.75
C GLN A 603 -1.80 38.38 -4.14
N VAL A 604 -0.62 37.79 -4.39
CA VAL A 604 0.57 38.52 -4.85
C VAL A 604 0.35 39.12 -6.24
N GLU A 605 -0.25 38.37 -7.17
CA GLU A 605 -0.63 38.87 -8.50
C GLU A 605 -1.60 40.06 -8.39
N ARG A 606 -2.61 39.96 -7.52
CA ARG A 606 -3.58 41.05 -7.26
C ARG A 606 -2.90 42.31 -6.70
N TRP A 607 -1.82 42.14 -5.93
CA TRP A 607 -1.04 43.25 -5.38
C TRP A 607 -0.04 43.86 -6.37
N GLY A 608 0.00 43.40 -7.61
CA GLY A 608 0.90 43.89 -8.65
C GLY A 608 2.25 43.17 -8.69
N GLY A 609 2.30 41.94 -8.15
CA GLY A 609 3.47 41.08 -8.22
C GLY A 609 4.47 41.26 -7.06
N ASP A 610 4.06 41.93 -5.99
CA ASP A 610 4.87 42.23 -4.81
C ASP A 610 4.05 42.11 -3.52
N VAL A 611 4.70 41.70 -2.43
CA VAL A 611 4.07 41.62 -1.10
C VAL A 611 3.94 43.02 -0.49
N LEU A 612 4.90 43.91 -0.76
CA LEU A 612 4.85 45.28 -0.26
C LEU A 612 4.05 46.22 -1.19
N PRO A 613 3.35 47.22 -0.63
CA PRO A 613 2.77 48.28 -1.44
C PRO A 613 3.88 49.15 -2.05
N ALA A 614 3.58 49.75 -3.20
CA ALA A 614 4.48 50.70 -3.84
C ALA A 614 4.60 51.98 -3.00
N LEU A 615 5.83 52.48 -2.86
CA LEU A 615 6.19 53.59 -1.96
C LEU A 615 5.44 54.90 -2.25
N LEU A 616 4.94 55.11 -3.46
CA LEU A 616 4.17 56.30 -3.86
C LEU A 616 2.70 56.28 -3.42
N PHE A 617 2.16 55.10 -3.09
CA PHE A 617 0.80 54.94 -2.57
C PHE A 617 0.74 55.10 -1.05
N GLU A 618 1.87 54.95 -0.36
CA GLU A 618 2.00 55.25 1.06
C GLU A 618 2.21 56.75 1.26
N GLY A 619 1.18 57.43 1.78
CA GLY A 619 1.32 58.80 2.28
C GLY A 619 1.11 59.94 1.28
N SER A 620 0.42 59.73 0.16
CA SER A 620 0.06 60.84 -0.74
C SER A 620 -1.46 60.97 -0.95
N ILE A 621 -2.02 61.96 -0.25
CA ILE A 621 -3.27 62.67 -0.55
C ILE A 621 -4.56 61.88 -0.29
N ARG A 622 -4.97 61.79 0.99
CA ARG A 622 -6.38 61.90 1.42
C ARG A 622 -6.42 62.24 2.92
N GLY A 623 -7.03 63.36 3.26
CA GLY A 623 -7.17 63.82 4.64
C GLY A 623 -8.23 63.01 5.41
N GLY A 624 -7.84 61.85 5.92
CA GLY A 624 -8.63 61.06 6.85
C GLY A 624 -7.71 60.15 7.67
N ASP A 625 -8.13 59.84 8.90
CA ASP A 625 -7.48 59.12 10.02
C ASP A 625 -6.67 57.82 9.75
N GLU A 626 -6.41 57.42 8.50
CA GLU A 626 -5.60 56.22 8.20
C GLU A 626 -4.10 56.55 8.31
N GLY A 627 -3.48 56.09 9.40
CA GLY A 627 -2.05 56.26 9.66
C GLY A 627 -1.13 55.67 8.59
N VAL A 628 0.07 56.22 8.47
CA VAL A 628 1.16 55.69 7.63
C VAL A 628 1.40 54.23 7.98
N GLY A 629 1.57 53.36 6.98
CA GLY A 629 1.82 51.92 7.18
C GLY A 629 0.59 51.01 7.26
N ALA A 630 -0.63 51.56 7.22
CA ALA A 630 -1.87 50.77 7.29
C ALA A 630 -1.95 49.65 6.24
N MET A 631 -1.58 49.94 4.97
CA MET A 631 -1.55 48.94 3.89
C MET A 631 -0.49 47.85 4.12
N VAL A 632 0.68 48.18 4.69
CA VAL A 632 1.70 47.17 5.02
C VAL A 632 1.19 46.25 6.12
N LYS A 633 0.53 46.81 7.13
CA LYS A 633 -0.07 46.05 8.23
C LYS A 633 -1.18 45.11 7.73
N GLU A 634 -2.05 45.58 6.85
CA GLU A 634 -3.09 44.75 6.22
C GLU A 634 -2.47 43.57 5.45
N ARG A 635 -1.49 43.85 4.57
CA ARG A 635 -0.82 42.80 3.79
C ARG A 635 -0.04 41.83 4.67
N TRP A 636 0.61 42.31 5.73
CA TRP A 636 1.31 41.48 6.71
C TRP A 636 0.37 40.45 7.35
N LEU A 637 -0.83 40.87 7.79
CA LEU A 637 -1.80 39.97 8.42
C LEU A 637 -2.19 38.81 7.48
N VAL A 638 -2.47 39.12 6.21
CA VAL A 638 -2.81 38.11 5.20
C VAL A 638 -1.64 37.15 4.94
N VAL A 639 -0.43 37.67 4.81
CA VAL A 639 0.79 36.86 4.59
C VAL A 639 1.07 35.96 5.80
N ALA A 640 0.90 36.48 7.02
CA ALA A 640 1.10 35.72 8.25
C ALA A 640 0.07 34.59 8.40
N GLU A 641 -1.22 34.85 8.12
CA GLU A 641 -2.30 33.84 8.10
C GLU A 641 -1.98 32.72 7.10
N ILE A 642 -1.58 33.09 5.88
CA ILE A 642 -1.23 32.11 4.84
C ILE A 642 0.00 31.29 5.25
N ASN A 643 1.01 31.92 5.86
CA ASN A 643 2.17 31.19 6.37
C ASN A 643 1.74 30.15 7.42
N GLU A 644 0.97 30.56 8.43
CA GLU A 644 0.51 29.65 9.49
C GLU A 644 -0.28 28.46 8.94
N THR A 645 -1.23 28.74 8.03
CA THR A 645 -2.04 27.69 7.39
C THR A 645 -1.21 26.75 6.52
N LEU A 646 -0.23 27.28 5.76
CA LEU A 646 0.70 26.46 4.97
C LEU A 646 1.53 25.54 5.88
N GLN A 647 2.14 26.08 6.93
CA GLN A 647 2.97 25.28 7.84
C GLN A 647 2.14 24.19 8.53
N ASN A 648 0.91 24.49 8.96
CA ASN A 648 -0.01 23.49 9.51
C ASN A 648 -0.35 22.38 8.51
N ALA A 649 -0.59 22.72 7.25
CA ALA A 649 -0.89 21.74 6.20
C ALA A 649 0.34 20.87 5.87
N LEU A 650 1.55 21.45 5.82
CA LEU A 650 2.79 20.69 5.60
C LEU A 650 3.10 19.74 6.76
N ASP A 651 2.90 20.17 8.00
CA ASP A 651 3.07 19.31 9.19
C ASP A 651 2.05 18.16 9.17
N SER A 652 0.78 18.45 8.85
CA SER A 652 -0.25 17.41 8.71
C SER A 652 0.09 16.42 7.59
N PHE A 653 0.62 16.88 6.46
CA PHE A 653 1.06 16.01 5.38
C PHE A 653 2.16 15.06 5.84
N PHE A 654 3.17 15.60 6.54
CA PHE A 654 4.28 14.81 7.05
C PHE A 654 3.83 13.77 8.10
N GLU A 655 2.93 14.15 9.01
CA GLU A 655 2.36 13.24 10.00
C GLU A 655 1.57 12.10 9.34
N GLN A 656 0.68 12.41 8.40
CA GLN A 656 -0.09 11.40 7.67
C GLN A 656 0.82 10.47 6.86
N LEU A 657 1.91 11.01 6.31
CA LEU A 657 2.89 10.22 5.56
C LEU A 657 3.67 9.30 6.50
N SER A 658 4.10 9.78 7.66
CA SER A 658 4.76 8.99 8.71
C SER A 658 3.84 7.88 9.24
N LEU A 659 2.57 8.21 9.50
CA LEU A 659 1.56 7.26 9.95
C LEU A 659 1.33 6.16 8.92
N SER A 660 1.31 6.50 7.63
CA SER A 660 1.13 5.52 6.54
C SER A 660 2.21 4.43 6.49
N ILE A 661 3.41 4.71 7.04
CA ILE A 661 4.49 3.72 7.17
C ILE A 661 4.38 2.90 8.46
N SER A 662 3.90 3.54 9.54
CA SER A 662 3.82 2.91 10.87
C SER A 662 2.59 2.03 11.09
N GLN A 663 1.45 2.34 10.44
CA GLN A 663 0.15 1.77 10.81
C GLN A 663 -0.39 0.64 9.91
N GLN A 664 0.24 0.22 8.82
CA GLN A 664 -0.24 -0.97 8.08
C GLN A 664 0.84 -1.82 7.39
N PRO A 665 0.69 -3.16 7.39
CA PRO A 665 1.13 -3.94 6.23
C PRO A 665 0.21 -3.56 5.07
N PHE A 666 0.75 -3.13 3.93
CA PHE A 666 -0.01 -3.00 2.69
C PHE A 666 -0.59 -4.38 2.31
N SER A 667 -1.76 -4.68 2.86
CA SER A 667 -2.56 -5.85 2.59
C SER A 667 -3.88 -5.35 2.04
N ALA A 668 -4.04 -5.47 0.72
CA ALA A 668 -5.34 -5.62 0.12
C ALA A 668 -5.90 -7.01 0.50
N ALA A 669 -6.13 -7.25 1.79
CA ALA A 669 -6.86 -8.39 2.34
C ALA A 669 -7.06 -8.21 3.85
N ALA A 670 -8.33 -8.05 4.24
CA ALA A 670 -9.00 -8.40 5.49
C ALA A 670 -9.75 -7.23 6.14
N ASP A 671 -11.09 -7.28 6.13
CA ASP A 671 -11.80 -7.71 7.34
C ASP A 671 -13.27 -8.07 7.03
N ALA A 672 -13.57 -9.37 6.93
CA ALA A 672 -14.92 -9.91 6.82
C ALA A 672 -15.35 -10.44 8.19
N SER A 673 -15.62 -9.55 9.15
CA SER A 673 -16.18 -9.90 10.45
C SER A 673 -16.72 -8.66 11.18
N LYS A 674 -17.79 -8.03 10.66
CA LYS A 674 -18.73 -7.16 11.40
C LYS A 674 -19.88 -6.69 10.49
N SER A 675 -20.94 -7.49 10.38
CA SER A 675 -22.34 -7.06 10.56
C SER A 675 -23.30 -8.13 10.04
N ILE A 676 -24.00 -8.72 11.00
CA ILE A 676 -25.25 -9.44 10.80
C ILE A 676 -26.36 -8.37 10.72
N LEU A 677 -27.30 -8.53 9.77
CA LEU A 677 -28.52 -7.76 9.48
C LEU A 677 -28.40 -6.52 8.57
N MET A 678 -28.57 -6.71 7.25
CA MET A 678 -29.80 -6.32 6.51
C MET A 678 -29.68 -6.67 5.03
N ASN A 679 -30.62 -7.51 4.56
CA ASN A 679 -30.90 -7.75 3.14
C ASN A 679 -31.79 -6.63 2.59
N ALA A 680 -31.44 -6.05 1.43
CA ALA A 680 -32.30 -6.01 0.23
C ALA A 680 -31.67 -5.18 -0.90
N SER A 681 -31.50 -5.83 -2.06
CA SER A 681 -31.62 -5.25 -3.42
C SER A 681 -30.54 -4.28 -3.93
N MET A 682 -29.55 -4.81 -4.66
CA MET A 682 -29.39 -4.61 -6.13
C MET A 682 -28.14 -5.36 -6.62
N ALA A 683 -28.25 -6.03 -7.76
CA ALA A 683 -27.37 -7.08 -8.26
C ALA A 683 -26.25 -6.60 -9.21
N ASN A 684 -25.24 -7.48 -9.34
CA ASN A 684 -24.22 -7.60 -10.39
C ASN A 684 -22.91 -6.79 -10.28
N GLN A 685 -21.97 -7.27 -9.46
CA GLN A 685 -20.54 -7.26 -9.78
C GLN A 685 -19.90 -8.58 -9.30
N THR A 686 -19.38 -9.38 -10.23
CA THR A 686 -18.68 -10.64 -9.99
C THR A 686 -17.19 -10.37 -9.78
N THR A 687 -16.72 -10.34 -8.54
CA THR A 687 -15.31 -10.42 -8.16
C THR A 687 -14.90 -11.89 -8.04
N PHE A 688 -14.01 -12.34 -8.92
CA PHE A 688 -13.40 -13.67 -8.84
C PHE A 688 -12.28 -13.67 -7.79
N ASN A 689 -12.48 -14.44 -6.73
CA ASN A 689 -11.42 -14.86 -5.80
C ASN A 689 -10.56 -15.94 -6.47
N LEU A 690 -9.24 -15.75 -6.50
CA LEU A 690 -8.28 -16.83 -6.76
C LEU A 690 -7.29 -16.93 -5.61
N SER A 691 -7.42 -18.00 -4.82
CA SER A 691 -6.44 -18.39 -3.82
C SER A 691 -5.37 -19.31 -4.43
N ARG A 692 -4.11 -19.04 -4.03
CA ARG A 692 -2.91 -19.89 -4.02
C ARG A 692 -2.12 -20.11 -5.33
N GLY A 693 -0.83 -19.75 -5.24
CA GLY A 693 0.27 -20.47 -5.90
C GLY A 693 1.28 -19.57 -6.61
N GLY A 694 2.21 -18.93 -5.89
CA GLY A 694 3.32 -18.22 -6.54
C GLY A 694 4.26 -17.53 -5.56
N LYS A 695 5.29 -18.24 -5.10
CA LYS A 695 6.51 -17.62 -4.52
C LYS A 695 7.14 -16.75 -5.61
N GLY A 696 6.94 -15.42 -5.56
CA GLY A 696 7.55 -14.50 -6.51
C GLY A 696 7.04 -13.05 -6.53
N LEU A 697 5.90 -12.74 -5.88
CA LEU A 697 5.27 -11.41 -5.95
C LEU A 697 5.28 -10.61 -4.64
N ASP A 698 6.00 -11.07 -3.62
CA ASP A 698 6.12 -10.41 -2.30
C ASP A 698 7.06 -9.18 -2.31
N GLY A 699 7.69 -8.89 -3.45
CA GLY A 699 8.62 -7.76 -3.61
C GLY A 699 7.97 -6.39 -3.78
N GLY A 700 6.70 -6.32 -4.21
CA GLY A 700 6.06 -5.05 -4.57
C GLY A 700 5.71 -4.16 -3.38
N VAL A 701 5.27 -4.76 -2.27
CA VAL A 701 4.91 -4.04 -1.04
C VAL A 701 6.14 -3.41 -0.38
N GLY A 702 7.24 -4.14 -0.31
CA GLY A 702 8.50 -3.63 0.22
C GLY A 702 9.08 -2.49 -0.62
N GLU A 703 8.81 -2.47 -1.92
CA GLU A 703 9.32 -1.45 -2.83
C GLU A 703 8.55 -0.13 -2.73
N VAL A 704 7.21 -0.18 -2.72
CA VAL A 704 6.36 1.00 -2.48
C VAL A 704 6.72 1.65 -1.13
N ARG A 705 6.89 0.85 -0.08
CA ARG A 705 7.32 1.33 1.24
C ARG A 705 8.67 2.06 1.16
N ARG A 706 9.67 1.49 0.49
CA ARG A 706 11.00 2.13 0.32
C ARG A 706 10.91 3.48 -0.41
N HIS A 707 10.02 3.60 -1.40
CA HIS A 707 9.81 4.86 -2.10
C HIS A 707 9.21 5.93 -1.17
N VAL A 708 8.20 5.57 -0.36
CA VAL A 708 7.59 6.48 0.62
C VAL A 708 8.59 6.86 1.74
N GLU A 709 9.42 5.92 2.19
CA GLU A 709 10.51 6.18 3.14
C GLU A 709 11.53 7.19 2.58
N ARG A 710 11.89 7.08 1.30
CA ARG A 710 12.76 8.07 0.62
C ARG A 710 12.11 9.44 0.54
N LEU A 711 10.80 9.52 0.28
CA LEU A 711 10.08 10.79 0.28
C LEU A 711 10.12 11.44 1.68
N LEU A 712 9.86 10.67 2.74
CA LEU A 712 9.99 11.19 4.12
C LEU A 712 11.38 11.71 4.41
N LEU A 713 12.42 10.96 4.02
CA LEU A 713 13.82 11.38 4.21
C LEU A 713 14.14 12.67 3.44
N ARG A 714 13.58 12.87 2.24
CA ARG A 714 13.77 14.12 1.47
C ARG A 714 13.02 15.29 2.10
N LEU A 715 11.81 15.05 2.59
CA LEU A 715 10.99 16.07 3.25
C LEU A 715 11.58 16.51 4.59
N ASP A 716 12.23 15.59 5.31
CA ASP A 716 12.84 15.86 6.61
C ASP A 716 14.37 15.91 6.59
N PHE A 717 14.97 16.14 5.41
CA PHE A 717 16.43 16.16 5.24
C PHE A 717 17.13 17.18 6.16
N ASN A 718 16.44 18.26 6.53
CA ASN A 718 16.93 19.28 7.46
C ASN A 718 16.32 19.17 8.87
N GLY A 719 15.60 18.08 9.19
CA GLY A 719 14.89 17.87 10.46
C GLY A 719 13.75 18.86 10.73
N ALA A 720 13.36 19.68 9.76
CA ALA A 720 12.42 20.78 9.98
C ALA A 720 11.01 20.33 10.39
N PHE A 721 10.57 19.14 9.94
CA PHE A 721 9.27 18.58 10.30
C PHE A 721 9.34 17.75 11.57
N SER A 722 10.40 16.96 11.76
CA SER A 722 10.60 16.19 13.00
C SER A 722 10.83 17.10 14.22
N THR A 723 11.63 18.16 14.09
CA THR A 723 11.83 19.16 15.17
C THR A 723 10.58 19.98 15.49
N ARG A 724 9.72 20.23 14.49
CA ARG A 724 8.42 20.89 14.70
C ARG A 724 7.36 19.96 15.27
N ARG A 725 7.40 18.67 14.91
CA ARG A 725 6.58 17.63 15.52
C ARG A 725 6.91 17.49 17.00
N GLU A 726 8.17 17.50 17.41
CA GLU A 726 8.53 17.58 18.84
C GLU A 726 7.91 18.80 19.54
N ARG A 727 7.76 19.93 18.83
CA ARG A 727 7.01 21.11 19.32
C ARG A 727 5.47 20.96 19.28
N LYS A 728 4.89 20.12 18.40
CA LYS A 728 3.42 19.99 18.16
C LYS A 728 2.76 18.74 18.75
N THR A 729 3.40 17.56 18.71
CA THR A 729 2.93 16.34 19.39
C THR A 729 3.14 16.36 20.89
N GLY A 730 3.60 17.48 21.46
CA GLY A 730 3.45 17.81 22.87
C GLY A 730 2.00 18.13 23.24
N GLY A 731 1.08 17.17 23.05
CA GLY A 731 -0.23 17.18 23.67
C GLY A 731 -0.17 16.34 24.95
N GLN A 732 -0.18 17.01 26.11
CA GLN A 732 -0.18 16.42 27.45
C GLN A 732 1.12 15.70 27.86
N ASN A 733 2.24 16.40 27.80
CA ASN A 733 3.11 16.40 28.98
C ASN A 733 3.03 17.80 29.57
N ILE A 734 2.93 17.85 30.90
CA ILE A 734 3.16 19.04 31.73
C ILE A 734 4.21 19.90 31.03
N LEU A 735 3.92 21.20 30.82
CA LEU A 735 4.87 22.25 30.45
C LEU A 735 6.27 21.68 30.26
N ALA A 736 6.73 21.40 29.03
CA ALA A 736 8.14 21.08 28.85
C ALA A 736 8.90 22.35 29.23
N GLU A 737 9.28 22.42 30.49
CA GLU A 737 9.90 23.59 31.10
C GLU A 737 11.25 23.75 30.40
N GLU A 738 11.34 24.74 29.52
CA GLU A 738 12.52 24.97 28.71
C GLU A 738 13.69 25.28 29.65
N TYR A 739 14.67 24.37 29.71
CA TYR A 739 15.88 24.56 30.49
C TYR A 739 16.89 25.38 29.68
N THR A 740 17.36 26.49 30.22
CA THR A 740 18.34 27.36 29.55
C THR A 740 19.55 27.63 30.44
N PRO A 741 20.78 27.68 29.89
CA PRO A 741 21.95 28.01 30.69
C PRO A 741 22.02 29.52 30.97
N ARG A 742 22.22 29.89 32.23
CA ARG A 742 22.63 31.22 32.68
C ARG A 742 24.14 31.22 32.87
N LEU A 743 24.85 32.03 32.08
CA LEU A 743 26.32 32.06 32.08
C LEU A 743 26.84 33.23 32.92
N ILE A 744 27.72 32.92 33.87
CA ILE A 744 28.42 33.91 34.68
C ILE A 744 29.87 33.98 34.21
N GLY A 745 30.35 35.18 33.89
CA GLY A 745 31.74 35.40 33.47
C GLY A 745 32.09 34.88 32.07
N ALA A 746 33.38 34.95 31.74
CA ALA A 746 33.94 34.45 30.49
C ALA A 746 34.33 32.97 30.62
N ALA A 747 34.00 32.12 29.65
CA ALA A 747 34.52 30.75 29.64
C ALA A 747 36.06 30.73 29.66
N ASN A 748 36.66 29.64 30.17
CA ASN A 748 38.11 29.51 30.41
C ASN A 748 38.67 30.48 31.47
N THR A 749 37.85 30.86 32.47
CA THR A 749 38.28 31.66 33.64
C THR A 749 37.85 30.99 34.94
N LEU A 750 38.46 31.35 36.07
CA LEU A 750 38.15 30.75 37.38
C LEU A 750 36.77 31.16 37.89
N GLU A 751 36.27 32.32 37.45
CA GLU A 751 34.98 32.90 37.81
C GLU A 751 33.82 32.32 37.00
N HIS A 752 34.10 31.53 35.96
CA HIS A 752 33.07 31.03 35.07
C HIS A 752 32.15 30.03 35.79
N ARG A 753 30.84 30.27 35.72
CA ARG A 753 29.79 29.36 36.21
C ARG A 753 28.66 29.26 35.20
N VAL A 754 28.09 28.06 35.07
CA VAL A 754 26.88 27.82 34.27
C VAL A 754 25.78 27.31 35.21
N PHE A 755 24.80 28.16 35.48
CA PHE A 755 23.58 27.78 36.17
C PHE A 755 22.53 27.31 35.15
N ILE A 756 21.61 26.46 35.57
CA ILE A 756 20.47 26.06 34.74
C ILE A 756 19.25 26.85 35.21
N GLU A 757 18.52 27.45 34.27
CA GLU A 757 17.26 28.11 34.50
C GLU A 757 16.12 27.28 33.96
N GLN A 758 14.99 27.36 34.65
CA GLN A 758 13.72 26.80 34.23
C GLN A 758 12.68 27.92 34.35
N ASN A 759 12.05 28.30 33.24
CA ASN A 759 11.06 29.40 33.21
C ASN A 759 11.60 30.70 33.85
N GLY A 760 12.89 31.02 33.61
CA GLY A 760 13.58 32.21 34.15
C GLY A 760 14.01 32.13 35.63
N SER A 761 13.77 31.00 36.30
CA SER A 761 14.22 30.75 37.68
C SER A 761 15.40 29.79 37.67
N VAL A 762 16.50 30.13 38.37
CA VAL A 762 17.62 29.20 38.56
C VAL A 762 17.14 27.98 39.36
N VAL A 763 17.50 26.81 38.87
CA VAL A 763 17.25 25.50 39.48
C VAL A 763 18.58 24.80 39.76
N SER A 764 18.63 23.98 40.80
CA SER A 764 19.77 23.12 41.07
C SER A 764 19.90 22.08 39.95
N SER A 765 21.05 22.08 39.28
CA SER A 765 21.39 21.05 38.30
C SER A 765 21.42 19.65 38.93
N PHE A 766 21.75 19.56 40.22
CA PHE A 766 21.87 18.29 40.90
C PHE A 766 20.53 17.76 41.44
N HIS A 767 19.62 18.64 41.85
CA HIS A 767 18.46 18.26 42.65
C HIS A 767 17.10 18.61 42.06
N ASP A 768 16.97 19.76 41.40
CA ASP A 768 15.66 20.28 41.00
C ASP A 768 15.18 19.68 39.67
N ILE A 769 16.11 19.28 38.79
CA ILE A 769 15.81 18.66 37.49
C ILE A 769 15.41 17.20 37.71
N PRO A 770 14.22 16.75 37.28
CA PRO A 770 13.80 15.36 37.46
C PRO A 770 14.73 14.37 36.75
N LEU A 771 15.04 13.24 37.39
CA LEU A 771 15.79 12.14 36.74
C LEU A 771 15.06 11.61 35.50
N PHE A 772 13.75 11.38 35.61
CA PHE A 772 12.92 10.85 34.53
C PHE A 772 12.28 11.99 33.74
N ALA A 773 12.52 12.01 32.43
CA ALA A 773 11.71 12.79 31.49
C ALA A 773 10.40 12.07 31.17
N ASP A 774 10.47 10.75 31.03
CA ASP A 774 9.30 9.89 30.87
C ASP A 774 9.60 8.52 31.51
N GLN A 775 9.02 8.30 32.69
CA GLN A 775 9.22 7.07 33.44
C GLN A 775 8.60 5.84 32.77
N ASN A 776 7.50 6.01 32.02
CA ASN A 776 6.81 4.89 31.37
C ASN A 776 7.61 4.33 30.19
N ASN A 777 8.34 5.21 29.49
CA ASN A 777 9.16 4.85 28.33
C ASN A 777 10.65 4.66 28.68
N GLY A 778 11.04 4.84 29.95
CA GLY A 778 12.43 4.71 30.40
C GLY A 778 13.35 5.77 29.80
N ILE A 779 12.86 7.01 29.67
CA ILE A 779 13.60 8.16 29.18
C ILE A 779 14.05 9.02 30.35
N PHE A 780 15.35 9.31 30.40
CA PHE A 780 16.01 10.04 31.48
C PHE A 780 16.40 11.45 31.01
N ASN A 781 16.45 12.41 31.93
CA ASN A 781 17.12 13.69 31.67
C ASN A 781 18.60 13.54 32.02
N MET A 782 19.49 13.94 31.11
CA MET A 782 20.93 14.07 31.34
C MET A 782 21.31 15.54 31.26
N ILE A 783 22.25 15.97 32.10
CA ILE A 783 22.83 17.31 32.02
C ILE A 783 24.21 17.20 31.39
N VAL A 784 24.41 17.86 30.25
CA VAL A 784 25.70 17.89 29.57
C VAL A 784 26.64 18.85 30.29
N GLU A 785 27.75 18.32 30.78
CA GLU A 785 28.80 19.11 31.42
C GLU A 785 29.92 19.43 30.44
N VAL A 786 30.37 18.43 29.67
CA VAL A 786 31.47 18.56 28.71
C VAL A 786 30.97 18.18 27.31
N PRO A 787 30.89 19.15 26.38
CA PRO A 787 30.59 18.87 24.98
C PRO A 787 31.62 17.95 24.32
N ARG A 788 31.12 17.11 23.42
CA ARG A 788 31.96 16.21 22.61
C ARG A 788 33.09 16.97 21.91
N TRP A 789 34.26 16.36 21.90
CA TRP A 789 35.54 16.85 21.35
C TRP A 789 36.18 18.03 22.07
N THR A 790 35.69 18.43 23.24
CA THR A 790 36.31 19.49 24.05
C THR A 790 37.21 18.92 25.16
N ASN A 791 38.17 19.72 25.63
CA ASN A 791 39.18 19.29 26.62
C ASN A 791 38.90 19.81 28.04
N ALA A 792 38.05 20.83 28.20
CA ALA A 792 37.79 21.44 29.50
C ALA A 792 37.03 20.46 30.40
N LYS A 793 37.58 20.12 31.58
CA LYS A 793 36.89 19.28 32.55
C LYS A 793 35.89 20.14 33.32
N MET A 794 34.65 20.16 32.86
CA MET A 794 33.53 20.86 33.47
C MET A 794 32.73 19.87 34.31
N GLU A 795 32.33 20.25 35.52
CA GLU A 795 31.61 19.38 36.46
C GLU A 795 30.59 20.18 37.27
N ILE A 796 29.49 19.55 37.64
CA ILE A 796 28.47 20.05 38.57
C ILE A 796 29.14 20.27 39.93
N SER A 797 29.08 21.50 40.43
CA SER A 797 29.65 21.83 41.72
C SER A 797 28.83 21.25 42.86
N LYS A 798 29.39 20.31 43.62
CA LYS A 798 28.76 19.72 44.80
C LYS A 798 28.60 20.68 45.97
N GLU A 799 29.50 21.64 46.10
CA GLU A 799 29.62 22.52 47.29
C GLU A 799 28.90 23.88 47.12
N GLU A 800 28.67 24.32 45.88
CA GLU A 800 28.11 25.64 45.60
C GLU A 800 26.57 25.58 45.59
N ALA A 801 25.92 26.63 46.11
CA ALA A 801 24.46 26.71 46.15
C ALA A 801 23.86 26.57 44.73
N PHE A 802 22.83 25.73 44.59
CA PHE A 802 22.18 25.41 43.31
C PHE A 802 23.11 24.79 42.26
N ASN A 803 24.25 24.25 42.68
CA ASN A 803 25.12 23.35 41.92
C ASN A 803 25.43 23.83 40.48
N PRO A 804 26.01 25.02 40.28
CA PRO A 804 26.43 25.44 38.94
C PRO A 804 27.51 24.50 38.39
N ILE A 805 27.55 24.37 37.06
CA ILE A 805 28.65 23.68 36.36
C ILE A 805 29.85 24.63 36.32
N LYS A 806 31.01 24.14 36.72
CA LYS A 806 32.28 24.90 36.72
C LYS A 806 33.43 24.02 36.25
N GLN A 807 34.50 24.64 35.79
CA GLN A 807 35.69 23.91 35.40
C GLN A 807 36.50 23.46 36.63
N ASP A 808 36.95 22.21 36.65
CA ASP A 808 37.80 21.66 37.70
C ASP A 808 39.13 22.44 37.80
N ILE A 809 39.63 22.65 39.02
CA ILE A 809 40.83 23.44 39.32
C ILE A 809 41.88 22.52 39.93
N LYS A 810 42.99 22.31 39.23
CA LYS A 810 44.12 21.50 39.69
C LYS A 810 45.36 22.38 39.85
N LYS A 811 45.92 22.43 41.07
CA LYS A 811 47.08 23.27 41.41
C LYS A 811 46.89 24.76 41.05
N GLY A 812 45.69 25.31 41.28
CA GLY A 812 45.35 26.71 41.01
C GLY A 812 45.19 27.07 39.53
N ARG A 813 45.15 26.09 38.63
CA ARG A 813 44.91 26.29 37.19
C ARG A 813 43.70 25.47 36.74
N LEU A 814 42.99 26.01 35.73
CA LEU A 814 41.90 25.33 35.06
C LEU A 814 42.38 24.01 34.45
N ARG A 815 41.64 22.93 34.69
CA ARG A 815 42.00 21.58 34.26
C ARG A 815 41.49 21.31 32.85
N TYR A 816 42.38 20.82 32.00
CA TYR A 816 42.08 20.33 30.66
C TYR A 816 42.59 18.90 30.54
N VAL A 817 41.74 17.99 30.08
CA VAL A 817 42.14 16.63 29.72
C VAL A 817 43.05 16.69 28.49
N ARG A 818 44.12 15.89 28.48
CA ARG A 818 45.11 15.87 27.40
C ARG A 818 44.62 15.00 26.23
N ASN A 819 45.04 15.35 25.01
CA ASN A 819 44.76 14.55 23.83
C ASN A 819 45.68 13.33 23.78
N CYS A 820 45.14 12.12 23.97
CA CYS A 820 45.86 10.85 23.86
C CYS A 820 45.56 10.23 22.49
N PHE A 821 46.51 10.20 21.56
CA PHE A 821 46.27 9.71 20.20
C PHE A 821 45.74 8.26 20.22
N PRO A 822 44.61 7.95 19.53
CA PRO A 822 43.91 8.77 18.53
C PRO A 822 42.76 9.66 19.07
N HIS A 823 42.54 9.71 20.38
CA HIS A 823 41.41 10.42 21.00
C HIS A 823 41.68 11.91 21.25
N HIS A 824 40.73 12.75 20.82
CA HIS A 824 40.74 14.19 21.05
C HIS A 824 39.69 14.59 22.09
N GLY A 825 40.10 15.23 23.18
CA GLY A 825 39.20 15.64 24.25
C GLY A 825 38.32 14.49 24.75
N TYR A 826 37.09 14.81 25.17
CA TYR A 826 36.06 13.81 25.44
C TYR A 826 35.43 13.33 24.13
N ILE A 827 35.31 12.02 23.92
CA ILE A 827 34.84 11.46 22.64
C ILE A 827 33.32 11.29 22.55
N TRP A 828 32.60 11.70 23.59
CA TRP A 828 31.13 11.71 23.75
C TRP A 828 30.69 13.08 24.30
N ASN A 829 29.38 13.37 24.31
CA ASN A 829 28.88 14.38 25.23
C ASN A 829 28.90 13.76 26.62
N TYR A 830 29.64 14.37 27.53
CA TYR A 830 29.84 13.85 28.88
C TYR A 830 29.08 14.72 29.88
N GLY A 831 28.52 14.10 30.90
CA GLY A 831 27.75 14.79 31.91
C GLY A 831 27.23 13.82 32.96
N ALA A 832 26.14 14.19 33.63
CA ALA A 832 25.61 13.38 34.71
C ALA A 832 24.09 13.33 34.73
N PHE A 833 23.56 12.32 35.43
CA PHE A 833 22.13 12.23 35.74
C PHE A 833 21.78 13.06 36.98
N PRO A 834 20.80 13.99 36.89
CA PRO A 834 20.31 14.69 38.06
C PRO A 834 19.59 13.72 38.98
N GLN A 835 19.51 14.09 40.26
CA GLN A 835 18.86 13.27 41.29
C GLN A 835 19.45 11.85 41.43
N THR A 836 20.74 11.67 41.18
CA THR A 836 21.45 10.39 41.42
C THR A 836 22.69 10.66 42.25
N TRP A 837 23.10 9.78 43.16
CA TRP A 837 24.31 10.03 43.94
C TRP A 837 25.01 8.72 44.28
N GLU A 838 26.30 8.64 43.96
CA GLU A 838 27.16 7.52 44.27
C GLU A 838 27.66 7.62 45.71
N ASP A 839 26.94 6.99 46.64
CA ASP A 839 27.20 7.12 48.08
C ASP A 839 28.60 6.55 48.47
N PRO A 840 29.53 7.38 48.98
CA PRO A 840 30.88 6.96 49.34
C PRO A 840 30.94 6.13 50.63
N THR A 841 29.81 5.95 51.32
CA THR A 841 29.73 5.13 52.54
C THR A 841 29.37 3.68 52.25
N GLN A 842 28.80 3.40 51.06
CA GLN A 842 28.37 2.08 50.65
C GLN A 842 29.39 1.45 49.68
N SER A 843 29.68 0.16 49.86
CA SER A 843 30.48 -0.60 48.92
C SER A 843 29.59 -1.48 48.05
N HIS A 844 29.78 -1.42 46.74
CA HIS A 844 29.01 -2.24 45.80
C HIS A 844 29.53 -3.68 45.79
N ALA A 845 28.62 -4.66 45.86
CA ALA A 845 28.96 -6.07 46.10
C ALA A 845 29.90 -6.68 45.04
N GLU A 846 29.75 -6.26 43.78
CA GLU A 846 30.51 -6.82 42.65
C GLU A 846 31.83 -6.07 42.38
N THR A 847 31.89 -4.76 42.62
CA THR A 847 33.11 -3.95 42.39
C THR A 847 34.01 -3.92 43.64
N LYS A 848 33.44 -4.19 44.83
CA LYS A 848 34.11 -4.16 46.15
C LYS A 848 34.79 -2.83 46.48
N ALA A 849 34.34 -1.76 45.83
CA ALA A 849 34.78 -0.39 46.02
C ALA A 849 33.59 0.47 46.47
N LYS A 850 33.88 1.67 47.00
CA LYS A 850 32.86 2.63 47.46
C LYS A 850 32.43 3.56 46.33
N GLY A 851 31.28 4.23 46.41
CA GLY A 851 30.93 5.27 45.43
C GLY A 851 31.91 6.45 45.46
N ASP A 852 32.01 7.19 44.36
CA ASP A 852 32.94 8.32 44.17
C ASP A 852 32.41 9.68 44.71
N ASN A 853 31.25 9.67 45.36
CA ASN A 853 30.59 10.84 45.92
C ASN A 853 30.14 11.88 44.87
N ASP A 854 29.96 11.48 43.61
CA ASP A 854 29.47 12.34 42.53
C ASP A 854 28.05 11.95 42.06
N PRO A 855 27.38 12.82 41.29
CA PRO A 855 26.22 12.41 40.51
C PRO A 855 26.63 11.36 39.46
N LEU A 856 25.74 10.42 39.15
CA LEU A 856 26.06 9.29 38.28
C LEU A 856 26.46 9.76 36.87
N ASP A 857 27.65 9.36 36.43
CA ASP A 857 28.26 9.83 35.18
C ASP A 857 27.65 9.20 33.93
N VAL A 858 27.56 9.99 32.86
CA VAL A 858 26.84 9.64 31.62
C VAL A 858 27.65 10.03 30.38
N CYS A 859 27.82 9.06 29.48
CA CYS A 859 28.39 9.20 28.15
C CYS A 859 27.30 9.10 27.08
N GLU A 860 26.90 10.22 26.50
CA GLU A 860 25.92 10.28 25.41
C GLU A 860 26.63 10.19 24.05
N ILE A 861 26.31 9.11 23.32
CA ILE A 861 27.08 8.67 22.15
C ILE A 861 26.57 9.16 20.78
N GLY A 862 25.51 9.97 20.77
CA GLY A 862 24.87 10.48 19.56
C GLY A 862 25.76 11.38 18.72
N GLU A 863 25.30 11.66 17.51
CA GLU A 863 26.07 12.43 16.52
C GLU A 863 26.13 13.93 16.84
N GLN A 864 25.10 14.48 17.50
CA GLN A 864 25.01 15.90 17.78
C GLN A 864 25.94 16.30 18.94
N VAL A 865 26.81 17.28 18.71
CA VAL A 865 27.63 17.89 19.77
C VAL A 865 26.75 18.80 20.64
N GLY A 866 26.70 18.53 21.94
CA GLY A 866 25.92 19.31 22.91
C GLY A 866 26.61 20.60 23.36
N TYR A 867 26.02 21.29 24.33
CA TYR A 867 26.61 22.47 24.99
C TYR A 867 26.55 22.35 26.52
N VAL A 868 27.43 23.08 27.22
CA VAL A 868 27.50 23.04 28.70
C VAL A 868 26.18 23.52 29.31
N GLY A 869 25.59 22.71 30.19
CA GLY A 869 24.29 22.98 30.83
C GLY A 869 23.09 22.59 29.99
N GLN A 870 23.27 21.93 28.83
CA GLN A 870 22.16 21.39 28.05
C GLN A 870 21.51 20.22 28.80
N VAL A 871 20.19 20.25 28.94
CA VAL A 871 19.41 19.09 29.40
C VAL A 871 18.96 18.29 28.20
N LYS A 872 19.45 17.05 28.06
CA LYS A 872 19.11 16.13 26.97
C LYS A 872 18.21 15.02 27.48
N GLN A 873 17.23 14.61 26.67
CA GLN A 873 16.42 13.43 26.94
C GLN A 873 17.11 12.22 26.32
N VAL A 874 17.46 11.24 27.14
CA VAL A 874 18.32 10.13 26.72
C VAL A 874 17.73 8.78 27.08
N LYS A 875 18.09 7.79 26.27
CA LYS A 875 17.79 6.38 26.48
C LYS A 875 19.04 5.62 26.88
N VAL A 876 18.94 4.82 27.94
CA VAL A 876 20.03 3.99 28.47
C VAL A 876 20.27 2.78 27.58
N LEU A 877 21.55 2.50 27.30
CA LEU A 877 22.01 1.36 26.49
C LEU A 877 22.87 0.39 27.31
N GLY A 878 23.69 0.89 28.23
CA GLY A 878 24.56 0.06 29.06
C GLY A 878 25.35 0.88 30.06
N ILE A 879 26.32 0.26 30.73
CA ILE A 879 27.14 0.91 31.77
C ILE A 879 28.53 0.28 31.87
N MET A 880 29.54 1.05 32.25
CA MET A 880 30.90 0.58 32.52
C MET A 880 31.32 0.94 33.95
N ALA A 881 32.06 0.05 34.61
CA ALA A 881 32.56 0.24 35.96
C ALA A 881 34.06 0.57 35.94
N LEU A 882 34.41 1.84 36.12
CA LEU A 882 35.78 2.25 36.32
C LEU A 882 36.14 2.11 37.81
N LEU A 883 37.34 1.60 38.11
CA LEU A 883 37.88 1.57 39.46
C LEU A 883 38.97 2.66 39.56
N ASP A 884 38.64 3.76 40.22
CA ASP A 884 39.55 4.90 40.41
C ASP A 884 39.96 5.00 41.87
N GLU A 885 41.24 4.76 42.18
CA GLU A 885 41.81 4.97 43.52
C GLU A 885 41.07 4.29 44.70
N GLY A 886 40.30 3.21 44.42
CA GLY A 886 39.52 2.46 45.42
C GLY A 886 38.03 2.81 45.45
N GLU A 887 37.59 3.69 44.56
CA GLU A 887 36.21 4.11 44.32
C GLU A 887 35.68 3.46 43.03
N THR A 888 34.39 3.15 43.02
CA THR A 888 33.63 2.75 41.85
C THR A 888 33.11 4.02 41.23
N ASP A 889 33.43 4.21 39.96
CA ASP A 889 33.01 5.34 39.15
C ASP A 889 32.25 4.77 37.95
N TRP A 890 30.93 4.89 37.98
CA TRP A 890 30.04 4.27 37.00
C TRP A 890 29.80 5.19 35.80
N LYS A 891 30.10 4.70 34.59
CA LYS A 891 29.89 5.43 33.34
C LYS A 891 28.73 4.85 32.55
N VAL A 892 27.55 5.47 32.63
CA VAL A 892 26.36 5.05 31.89
C VAL A 892 26.48 5.43 30.41
N ILE A 893 26.22 4.49 29.52
CA ILE A 893 26.20 4.72 28.07
C ILE A 893 24.76 4.93 27.63
N VAL A 894 24.51 6.09 27.02
CA VAL A 894 23.18 6.51 26.60
C VAL A 894 23.20 7.07 25.19
N VAL A 895 22.04 7.15 24.55
CA VAL A 895 21.83 7.86 23.29
C VAL A 895 20.71 8.86 23.44
N ASP A 896 20.87 10.06 22.88
CA ASP A 896 19.79 11.03 22.75
C ASP A 896 18.59 10.41 22.04
N VAL A 897 17.38 10.63 22.56
CA VAL A 897 16.14 10.16 21.92
C VAL A 897 15.91 10.79 20.54
N GLN A 898 16.53 11.95 20.29
CA GLN A 898 16.50 12.67 19.01
C GLN A 898 17.59 12.20 18.04
N ASP A 899 18.50 11.31 18.45
CA ASP A 899 19.55 10.83 17.58
C ASP A 899 18.98 9.95 16.44
N PRO A 900 19.46 10.08 15.18
CA PRO A 900 18.96 9.26 14.07
C PRO A 900 19.10 7.74 14.26
N LEU A 901 20.07 7.29 15.07
CA LEU A 901 20.27 5.89 15.41
C LEU A 901 19.55 5.47 16.69
N ALA A 902 18.91 6.39 17.43
CA ALA A 902 18.22 6.09 18.69
C ALA A 902 17.24 4.91 18.56
N SER A 903 16.47 4.84 17.48
CA SER A 903 15.50 3.74 17.25
C SER A 903 16.17 2.37 17.08
N LYS A 904 17.43 2.33 16.63
CA LYS A 904 18.19 1.10 16.36
C LYS A 904 19.08 0.67 17.53
N LEU A 905 19.40 1.59 18.44
CA LEU A 905 20.22 1.33 19.62
C LEU A 905 19.32 1.09 20.83
N ASN A 906 19.11 -0.15 21.25
CA ASN A 906 18.24 -0.46 22.39
C ASN A 906 18.95 -1.17 23.55
N ASP A 907 20.08 -1.79 23.28
CA ASP A 907 20.97 -2.40 24.28
C ASP A 907 22.45 -2.21 23.88
N ILE A 908 23.38 -2.59 24.75
CA ILE A 908 24.81 -2.36 24.57
C ILE A 908 25.37 -3.09 23.34
N GLU A 909 24.81 -4.25 22.97
CA GLU A 909 25.22 -5.02 21.79
C GLU A 909 24.86 -4.32 20.47
N ASP A 910 23.81 -3.50 20.46
CA ASP A 910 23.43 -2.72 19.28
C ASP A 910 24.45 -1.63 18.99
N VAL A 911 25.13 -1.11 20.03
CA VAL A 911 26.22 -0.13 19.88
C VAL A 911 27.37 -0.74 19.09
N GLU A 912 27.81 -1.95 19.42
CA GLU A 912 28.88 -2.60 18.65
C GLU A 912 28.44 -2.99 17.23
N ARG A 913 27.15 -3.29 17.03
CA ARG A 913 26.60 -3.62 15.70
C ARG A 913 26.52 -2.41 14.77
N HIS A 914 26.09 -1.26 15.29
CA HIS A 914 25.81 -0.06 14.49
C HIS A 914 26.91 1.01 14.55
N LEU A 915 27.69 1.02 15.63
CA LEU A 915 28.82 1.92 15.90
C LEU A 915 30.06 1.09 16.29
N PRO A 916 30.55 0.20 15.40
CA PRO A 916 31.61 -0.75 15.73
C PRO A 916 32.89 -0.04 16.20
N GLY A 917 33.49 -0.55 17.27
CA GLY A 917 34.70 0.00 17.87
C GLY A 917 34.48 1.19 18.81
N LEU A 918 33.27 1.72 18.97
CA LEU A 918 33.01 2.84 19.88
C LEU A 918 33.16 2.45 21.36
N ILE A 919 32.66 1.27 21.75
CA ILE A 919 32.80 0.77 23.14
C ILE A 919 34.28 0.51 23.46
N ARG A 920 35.02 -0.06 22.49
CA ARG A 920 36.46 -0.24 22.61
C ARG A 920 37.20 1.09 22.77
N ALA A 921 36.89 2.08 21.94
CA ALA A 921 37.45 3.42 22.05
C ALA A 921 37.10 4.09 23.39
N THR A 922 35.89 3.80 23.91
CA THR A 922 35.42 4.32 25.20
C THR A 922 36.22 3.74 26.36
N ASN A 923 36.40 2.42 26.36
CA ASN A 923 37.24 1.71 27.33
C ASN A 923 38.68 2.23 27.28
N GLU A 924 39.26 2.31 26.08
CA GLU A 924 40.64 2.76 25.89
C GLU A 924 40.84 4.19 26.39
N TRP A 925 39.90 5.10 26.10
CA TRP A 925 39.94 6.47 26.59
C TRP A 925 40.00 6.52 28.12
N PHE A 926 39.05 5.87 28.80
CA PHE A 926 39.00 5.86 30.26
C PHE A 926 40.21 5.15 30.89
N ARG A 927 40.81 4.19 30.20
CA ARG A 927 42.04 3.53 30.66
C ARG A 927 43.24 4.48 30.69
N ILE A 928 43.40 5.32 29.65
CA ILE A 928 44.66 6.03 29.38
C ILE A 928 44.64 7.54 29.67
N TYR A 929 43.47 8.19 29.79
CA TYR A 929 43.36 9.66 29.83
C TYR A 929 44.12 10.34 30.99
N LYS A 930 44.39 9.62 32.08
CA LYS A 930 45.13 10.11 33.25
C LYS A 930 46.65 9.90 33.17
N ILE A 931 47.15 9.11 32.21
CA ILE A 931 48.58 8.82 32.06
C ILE A 931 49.41 10.08 31.77
N PRO A 932 48.98 11.02 30.90
CA PRO A 932 49.70 12.28 30.69
C PRO A 932 49.84 13.15 31.94
N ASP A 933 48.96 12.95 32.93
CA ASP A 933 48.99 13.63 34.23
C ASP A 933 49.91 12.94 35.26
N GLY A 934 50.60 11.86 34.86
CA GLY A 934 51.52 11.09 35.70
C GLY A 934 50.87 10.04 36.58
N LYS A 935 49.58 9.72 36.35
CA LYS A 935 48.87 8.62 37.03
C LYS A 935 49.06 7.29 36.26
N PRO A 936 48.93 6.12 36.91
CA PRO A 936 48.93 4.83 36.22
C PRO A 936 47.69 4.64 35.33
N GLU A 937 47.67 3.56 34.54
CA GLU A 937 46.48 3.10 33.82
C GLU A 937 45.33 2.81 34.79
N ASN A 938 44.13 3.27 34.46
CA ASN A 938 42.94 2.95 35.25
C ASN A 938 42.55 1.48 35.05
N THR A 939 41.99 0.87 36.09
CA THR A 939 41.45 -0.48 36.05
C THR A 939 39.93 -0.45 35.96
N PHE A 940 39.35 -1.54 35.44
CA PHE A 940 37.89 -1.69 35.35
C PHE A 940 37.45 -2.90 36.15
N ALA A 941 36.24 -2.86 36.70
CA ALA A 941 35.56 -4.08 37.10
C ALA A 941 35.08 -4.84 35.85
N PHE A 942 34.65 -6.10 36.02
CA PHE A 942 34.15 -6.95 34.94
C PHE A 942 35.09 -7.07 33.73
N SER A 943 36.41 -6.95 33.93
CA SER A 943 37.42 -6.98 32.87
C SER A 943 37.23 -5.90 31.78
N GLY A 944 36.54 -4.80 32.09
CA GLY A 944 36.30 -3.70 31.14
C GLY A 944 35.12 -3.90 30.18
N GLU A 945 34.33 -4.97 30.37
CA GLU A 945 33.10 -5.21 29.62
C GLU A 945 32.00 -4.22 30.04
N ALA A 946 31.34 -3.61 29.04
CA ALA A 946 30.14 -2.81 29.29
C ALA A 946 28.94 -3.74 29.57
N LYS A 947 28.24 -3.52 30.69
CA LYS A 947 27.03 -4.26 31.05
C LYS A 947 25.81 -3.70 30.33
N ASN A 948 24.83 -4.57 30.12
CA ASN A 948 23.62 -4.29 29.35
C ASN A 948 22.71 -3.24 30.03
N LYS A 949 21.72 -2.78 29.27
CA LYS A 949 20.74 -1.77 29.71
C LYS A 949 20.06 -2.12 31.03
N LYS A 950 19.71 -3.39 31.24
CA LYS A 950 18.98 -3.82 32.44
C LYS A 950 19.83 -3.56 33.69
N TYR A 951 21.08 -4.04 33.68
CA TYR A 951 22.00 -3.83 34.78
C TYR A 951 22.28 -2.34 35.01
N ALA A 952 22.47 -1.58 33.92
CA ALA A 952 22.63 -0.12 34.00
C ALA A 952 21.44 0.57 34.70
N THR A 953 20.22 0.13 34.38
CA THR A 953 19.00 0.69 34.98
C THR A 953 18.88 0.37 36.47
N GLU A 954 19.31 -0.82 36.90
CA GLU A 954 19.37 -1.20 38.32
C GLU A 954 20.31 -0.26 39.10
N ILE A 955 21.53 -0.02 38.59
CA ILE A 955 22.49 0.92 39.19
C ILE A 955 21.92 2.35 39.24
N ILE A 956 21.29 2.83 38.17
CA ILE A 956 20.66 4.16 38.15
C ILE A 956 19.61 4.29 39.26
N HIS A 957 18.79 3.27 39.48
CA HIS A 957 17.80 3.27 40.56
C HIS A 957 18.45 3.24 41.95
N GLU A 958 19.53 2.49 42.15
CA GLU A 958 20.28 2.46 43.41
C GLU A 958 20.91 3.83 43.74
N CYS A 959 21.50 4.49 42.75
CA CYS A 959 22.05 5.84 42.89
C CYS A 959 20.94 6.88 43.11
N HIS A 960 19.79 6.75 42.43
CA HIS A 960 18.62 7.61 42.66
C HIS A 960 18.06 7.45 44.08
N GLU A 961 18.02 6.22 44.59
CA GLU A 961 17.59 5.92 45.96
C GLU A 961 18.57 6.47 47.01
N SER A 962 19.87 6.40 46.73
CA SER A 962 20.89 7.01 47.57
C SER A 962 20.79 8.54 47.60
N TRP A 963 20.53 9.18 46.45
CA TRP A 963 20.20 10.60 46.38
C TRP A 963 18.90 10.93 47.13
N ARG A 964 17.86 10.10 47.04
CA ARG A 964 16.59 10.29 47.75
C ARG A 964 16.82 10.35 49.26
N ARG A 965 17.68 9.48 49.80
CA ARG A 965 18.07 9.51 51.22
C ARG A 965 18.88 10.76 51.58
N LEU A 966 19.77 11.21 50.70
CA LEU A 966 20.54 12.45 50.87
C LEU A 966 19.61 13.68 50.91
N ILE A 967 18.72 13.83 49.93
CA ILE A 967 17.90 15.05 49.77
C ILE A 967 16.77 15.15 50.79
N THR A 968 16.35 14.02 51.38
CA THR A 968 15.36 13.96 52.48
C THR A 968 16.00 14.09 53.87
N GLY A 969 17.34 14.00 53.96
CA GLY A 969 18.09 14.10 55.20
C GLY A 969 18.23 12.79 55.98
N GLU A 970 17.85 11.64 55.40
CA GLU A 970 18.13 10.31 55.95
C GLU A 970 19.64 10.01 55.93
N SER A 971 20.35 10.47 54.89
CA SER A 971 21.82 10.50 54.82
C SER A 971 22.32 11.93 55.10
N PRO A 972 23.36 12.11 55.92
CA PRO A 972 23.87 13.44 56.26
C PRO A 972 24.54 14.10 55.06
N ALA A 973 24.07 15.27 54.63
CA ALA A 973 24.70 16.04 53.56
C ALA A 973 26.09 16.59 53.91
N ARG A 974 26.41 16.67 55.21
CA ARG A 974 27.70 17.14 55.72
C ARG A 974 28.31 16.13 56.68
N THR A 975 29.50 15.67 56.35
CA THR A 975 30.32 14.75 57.14
C THR A 975 31.76 15.26 57.21
N PRO A 976 32.65 14.68 58.02
CA PRO A 976 34.08 14.99 57.95
C PRO A 976 34.72 14.62 56.60
N SER A 977 34.10 13.74 55.81
CA SER A 977 34.59 13.26 54.52
C SER A 977 34.06 14.04 53.31
N TYR A 978 32.88 14.66 53.40
CA TYR A 978 32.28 15.41 52.30
C TYR A 978 31.30 16.48 52.78
N ASP A 979 31.11 17.53 51.98
CA ASP A 979 30.17 18.64 52.22
C ASP A 979 29.35 18.92 50.95
N LEU A 980 28.10 18.45 50.91
CA LEU A 980 27.21 18.54 49.75
C LEU A 980 26.17 19.64 49.96
N SER A 981 26.09 20.58 49.03
CA SER A 981 25.02 21.58 48.98
C SER A 981 23.74 20.97 48.42
N ILE A 982 22.78 20.71 49.30
CA ILE A 982 21.44 20.19 48.97
C ILE A 982 20.40 21.29 48.66
N ARG A 983 20.84 22.52 48.37
CA ARG A 983 19.95 23.66 48.13
C ARG A 983 19.14 23.48 46.85
N ASN A 984 17.81 23.59 46.97
CA ASN A 984 16.87 23.32 45.90
C ASN A 984 15.62 24.21 46.03
N ILE A 985 14.82 24.35 44.97
CA ILE A 985 13.59 25.16 44.97
C ILE A 985 12.31 24.36 44.64
N THR A 986 12.42 23.08 44.28
CA THR A 986 11.26 22.25 43.90
C THR A 986 10.90 21.22 44.97
N ILE A 987 11.86 20.76 45.80
CA ILE A 987 11.67 19.65 46.74
C ILE A 987 11.29 20.18 48.12
N GLN A 988 10.00 20.47 48.33
CA GLN A 988 9.47 21.11 49.55
C GLN A 988 9.82 20.39 50.87
N ASN A 989 9.97 19.06 50.84
CA ASN A 989 10.26 18.25 52.03
C ASN A 989 11.76 18.11 52.33
N SER A 990 12.63 18.75 51.54
CA SER A 990 14.08 18.70 51.73
C SER A 990 14.54 19.70 52.80
N PRO A 991 15.50 19.35 53.68
CA PRO A 991 16.13 20.31 54.58
C PRO A 991 16.90 21.42 53.85
N GLY A 992 17.18 21.23 52.54
CA GLY A 992 17.79 22.23 51.66
C GLY A 992 16.79 23.08 50.85
N PHE A 993 15.49 22.98 51.08
CA PHE A 993 14.49 23.76 50.34
C PHE A 993 14.62 25.27 50.62
N VAL A 994 14.77 26.06 49.55
CA VAL A 994 14.92 27.52 49.61
C VAL A 994 13.80 28.17 48.81
N ARG A 995 13.14 29.18 49.39
CA ARG A 995 12.14 29.97 48.65
C ARG A 995 12.81 31.03 47.78
N ARG A 996 12.16 31.44 46.69
CA ARG A 996 12.73 32.38 45.71
C ARG A 996 13.01 33.79 46.27
N ASP A 997 12.37 34.15 47.38
CA ASP A 997 12.56 35.40 48.12
C ASP A 997 13.69 35.33 49.18
N ASP A 998 14.27 34.15 49.40
CA ASP A 998 15.36 33.96 50.35
C ASP A 998 16.64 34.69 49.90
N PRO A 999 17.40 35.32 50.82
CA PRO A 999 18.72 35.88 50.53
C PRO A 999 19.67 34.92 49.80
N ALA A 1000 19.61 33.63 50.12
CA ALA A 1000 20.40 32.59 49.46
C ALA A 1000 20.08 32.46 47.97
N TYR A 1001 18.83 32.67 47.55
CA TYR A 1001 18.39 32.61 46.16
C TYR A 1001 18.62 33.93 45.43
N THR A 1002 18.27 35.05 46.08
CA THR A 1002 18.41 36.40 45.50
C THR A 1002 19.88 36.82 45.31
N SER A 1003 20.82 36.19 46.01
CA SER A 1003 22.27 36.40 45.85
C SER A 1003 22.89 35.74 44.60
N ILE A 1004 22.13 34.92 43.87
CA ILE A 1004 22.62 34.28 42.64
C ILE A 1004 22.87 35.37 41.57
N PRO A 1005 24.08 35.45 40.99
CA PRO A 1005 24.38 36.45 39.97
C PRO A 1005 23.45 36.37 38.75
N ALA A 1006 23.15 37.53 38.16
CA ALA A 1006 22.46 37.61 36.87
C ALA A 1006 23.39 37.19 35.72
N ASP A 1007 22.82 36.79 34.56
CA ASP A 1007 23.60 36.44 33.38
C ASP A 1007 24.59 37.56 33.02
N SER A 1008 25.86 37.19 32.88
CA SER A 1008 26.97 38.10 32.58
C SER A 1008 27.89 37.52 31.52
N ARG A 1009 27.30 36.86 30.51
CA ARG A 1009 28.04 36.21 29.41
C ARG A 1009 29.08 37.14 28.77
N LYS A 1010 30.30 36.63 28.67
CA LYS A 1010 31.43 37.30 28.01
C LYS A 1010 32.08 36.35 27.00
N PRO A 1011 32.79 36.87 25.98
CA PRO A 1011 33.60 36.04 25.08
C PRO A 1011 34.59 35.16 25.86
N PRO A 1012 34.89 33.94 25.38
CA PRO A 1012 35.80 33.02 26.05
C PRO A 1012 37.22 33.60 26.14
N ALA A 1013 37.89 33.38 27.26
CA ALA A 1013 39.30 33.69 27.43
C ALA A 1013 40.17 32.73 26.57
N PRO A 1014 41.37 33.15 26.14
CA PRO A 1014 42.26 32.30 25.35
C PRO A 1014 42.69 31.06 26.14
N VAL A 1015 42.69 29.91 25.47
CA VAL A 1015 43.19 28.64 26.02
C VAL A 1015 44.66 28.49 25.67
N ASP A 1016 45.46 27.92 26.57
CA ASP A 1016 46.87 27.62 26.33
C ASP A 1016 47.02 26.65 25.14
N PRO A 1017 47.82 26.96 24.11
CA PRO A 1017 48.01 26.10 22.94
C PRO A 1017 48.53 24.68 23.28
N SER A 1018 49.16 24.49 24.44
CA SER A 1018 49.61 23.17 24.92
C SER A 1018 48.47 22.19 25.23
N VAL A 1019 47.22 22.66 25.33
CA VAL A 1019 46.04 21.80 25.47
C VAL A 1019 45.82 20.96 24.22
N SER A 1020 46.11 21.51 23.04
CA SER A 1020 45.98 20.79 21.75
C SER A 1020 47.10 19.79 21.48
N LYS A 1021 48.09 19.65 22.37
CA LYS A 1021 49.23 18.74 22.19
C LYS A 1021 48.81 17.28 22.30
N TRP A 1022 49.25 16.46 21.34
CA TRP A 1022 49.07 15.01 21.34
C TRP A 1022 50.09 14.31 22.24
N PHE A 1023 49.60 13.33 23.00
CA PHE A 1023 50.39 12.37 23.76
C PHE A 1023 50.25 11.00 23.11
N TYR A 1024 51.38 10.35 22.84
CA TYR A 1024 51.45 9.02 22.28
C TYR A 1024 51.82 8.06 23.41
N ILE A 1025 50.89 7.18 23.77
CA ILE A 1025 51.04 6.25 24.88
C ILE A 1025 51.43 4.90 24.28
N SER A 1026 52.59 4.37 24.68
CA SER A 1026 53.02 3.04 24.24
C SER A 1026 52.14 2.00 24.93
N SER A 1027 51.33 1.26 24.17
CA SER A 1027 50.61 0.10 24.70
C SER A 1027 51.61 -0.88 25.30
N ALA A 1028 51.51 -1.16 26.61
CA ALA A 1028 52.18 -2.33 27.18
C ALA A 1028 51.76 -3.58 26.38
N GLN A 1029 52.72 -4.48 26.16
CA GLN A 1029 52.61 -5.66 25.28
C GLN A 1029 51.27 -6.39 25.41
N VAL A 1030 50.61 -6.61 24.26
CA VAL A 1030 49.39 -7.42 24.08
C VAL A 1030 49.59 -8.85 24.57
#